data_AF-A0A3M1ZJ31-F1
#
_entry.id   AF-A0A3M1ZJ31-F1
#
_cell.length_a   1.000
_cell.length_b   1.000
_cell.length_c   1.000
_cell.angle_alpha   90.00
_cell.angle_beta   90.00
_cell.angle_gamma   90.00
#
_symmetry.space_group_name_H-M   'P 1'
#
loop_
_entity.id
_entity.type
_entity.pdbx_description
1 polymer ?
#
loop_
_entity_poly.entity_id
_entity_poly.type
_entity_poly.pdbx_seq_one_letter_code
_entity_poly.pdbx_strand_id
1 'polypeptide(L)'
;MANLFWEGWRLVTPRTSFHPFLLAMSCNPRRGVFAIIPYQYFTKRSPLTMRRWHLSLLFVLIVVLVVACSTPPTPTPVPPTATAEPVAPTATTSPTETAVSEPTNTPLPEPTATPESITFEWPAPIEPEEKLSRNPVTDAELAAGEALANIRYPYVDYLQEAYTHQIVPEPVDPIVATEATPRREGEVDTFWILNNDKNTWSEVEMKLLGVSEHAYFWFDTARTPDPEKVQAAMAAFESVYEPVRAMFGEENVPGVDGDPHIYILHPAGTRLCNVTEERAFTCSLIGYFFGVNQIPSVVLAHSNEHEGIIMNLDSTAAPLGSEGYRETLGHEFRHLVEYWYDEQGETWESEGSAVMAEDILGFGSLNIDFANLFMADPDIQLNAWAEGSLSAAHYGQGYVINRYIFDRFGPEFYSAWVKDPDGGLQGLSEFLAEQGFDLTGMDVWLDWLTALVLHDNPNAPEIYRFGEDFPIDPVGYTTIAGFPKTIEDDVKQYAMDVYRFNSAQDLTVSFTGTTKTSVIGRLPVSGQSFWYSGRVSGALPRLTREFDLTGVSSATLQYSTFYKFSNAFGFGYVLVSTDGGETWTGLVGENMRGDEPQHDPLELALTDRFYTSVSPGGKWIEETIDLTPYAGQKILIRFESDGNDRSLGFALDNIAIPEIGFFDDAESDMGWESEGWVRTTAYIPQTFHLRLITFDEGGVPVVTDLPLNEDNTAVFDITGLTENNNEAFLIVAASAPHTLESAAYTFEVTQK
;
A
#
# COMPACT_ATOMS: atom_id res chain seq x y z
N MET A 1 15.47 -20.56 2.56
CA MET A 1 14.79 -21.00 3.79
C MET A 1 13.69 -21.98 3.42
N ALA A 2 13.97 -23.29 3.39
CA ALA A 2 12.99 -24.32 3.02
C ALA A 2 12.98 -25.39 4.11
N ASN A 3 12.23 -25.12 5.18
CA ASN A 3 11.78 -26.06 6.21
C ASN A 3 10.98 -25.25 7.23
N LEU A 4 9.72 -24.91 6.91
CA LEU A 4 8.69 -24.40 7.84
C LEU A 4 7.36 -24.22 7.06
N PHE A 5 6.87 -25.29 6.46
CA PHE A 5 5.51 -25.34 5.91
C PHE A 5 5.05 -26.78 6.00
N TRP A 6 4.65 -27.23 7.18
CA TRP A 6 3.80 -28.41 7.41
C TRP A 6 3.54 -28.55 8.92
N GLU A 7 2.64 -27.71 9.45
CA GLU A 7 1.79 -28.00 10.63
C GLU A 7 0.92 -26.77 10.90
N GLY A 8 -0.40 -26.90 10.71
CA GLY A 8 -1.33 -25.78 10.94
C GLY A 8 -2.76 -25.95 10.42
N TRP A 9 -3.11 -27.07 9.78
CA TRP A 9 -4.48 -27.31 9.30
C TRP A 9 -5.02 -28.65 9.81
N ARG A 10 -5.43 -28.68 11.10
CA ARG A 10 -6.42 -29.63 11.63
C ARG A 10 -7.19 -28.99 12.78
N LEU A 11 -8.51 -29.24 12.78
CA LEU A 11 -9.59 -28.76 13.67
C LEU A 11 -10.18 -27.45 13.12
N VAL A 12 -11.37 -27.38 12.51
CA VAL A 12 -12.73 -27.79 12.96
C VAL A 12 -13.64 -27.77 11.70
N THR A 13 -14.17 -28.88 11.14
CA THR A 13 -15.58 -29.37 11.25
C THR A 13 -15.88 -30.44 10.16
N PRO A 14 -17.00 -31.21 10.24
CA PRO A 14 -17.06 -32.60 9.76
C PRO A 14 -17.89 -32.87 8.47
N ARG A 15 -17.53 -34.01 7.84
CA ARG A 15 -18.36 -34.96 7.07
C ARG A 15 -19.14 -34.46 5.84
N THR A 16 -18.63 -34.79 4.65
CA THR A 16 -19.40 -35.54 3.63
C THR A 16 -18.47 -36.50 2.86
N SER A 17 -19.01 -37.63 2.46
CA SER A 17 -18.32 -38.85 2.02
C SER A 17 -18.35 -39.02 0.49
N PHE A 18 -17.20 -39.30 -0.14
CA PHE A 18 -17.13 -39.85 -1.50
C PHE A 18 -16.18 -41.06 -1.58
N HIS A 19 -16.65 -42.16 -2.18
CA HIS A 19 -15.88 -43.37 -2.48
C HIS A 19 -15.03 -43.20 -3.76
N PRO A 20 -13.77 -43.68 -3.82
CA PRO A 20 -12.97 -43.65 -5.04
C PRO A 20 -13.12 -44.94 -5.88
N PHE A 21 -13.20 -44.78 -7.21
CA PHE A 21 -13.06 -45.85 -8.19
C PHE A 21 -11.57 -46.22 -8.36
N LEU A 22 -11.24 -47.51 -8.22
CA LEU A 22 -9.92 -48.09 -8.46
C LEU A 22 -9.72 -48.41 -9.96
N LEU A 23 -8.63 -47.94 -10.56
CA LEU A 23 -8.07 -48.45 -11.81
C LEU A 23 -6.66 -48.98 -11.51
N ALA A 24 -6.44 -50.27 -11.75
CA ALA A 24 -5.16 -50.94 -11.52
C ALA A 24 -4.28 -50.89 -12.78
N MET A 25 -3.03 -50.44 -12.64
CA MET A 25 -1.96 -50.64 -13.63
C MET A 25 -0.66 -51.01 -12.91
N SER A 26 0.04 -52.05 -13.42
CA SER A 26 1.31 -52.56 -12.89
C SER A 26 2.45 -52.25 -13.87
N CYS A 27 3.62 -51.86 -13.36
CA CYS A 27 4.81 -51.55 -14.16
C CYS A 27 5.83 -52.71 -14.13
N ASN A 28 6.32 -53.17 -15.29
CA ASN A 28 7.38 -54.19 -15.41
C ASN A 28 8.64 -53.59 -16.06
N PRO A 29 9.76 -53.44 -15.34
CA PRO A 29 10.87 -52.56 -15.73
C PRO A 29 11.89 -53.19 -16.70
N ARG A 30 11.50 -54.11 -17.60
CA ARG A 30 12.47 -54.75 -18.52
C ARG A 30 12.18 -54.70 -20.02
N ARG A 31 11.03 -54.19 -20.49
CA ARG A 31 10.77 -54.02 -21.92
C ARG A 31 9.85 -52.82 -22.15
N GLY A 32 10.40 -51.71 -22.63
CA GLY A 32 9.65 -50.49 -22.90
C GLY A 32 8.75 -50.61 -24.12
N VAL A 33 7.49 -51.01 -23.93
CA VAL A 33 6.41 -50.89 -24.92
C VAL A 33 5.09 -50.62 -24.19
N PHE A 34 4.39 -49.55 -24.56
CA PHE A 34 3.01 -49.27 -24.13
C PHE A 34 2.02 -49.77 -25.19
N ALA A 35 0.93 -50.41 -24.78
CA ALA A 35 -0.20 -50.73 -25.66
C ALA A 35 -1.50 -50.22 -25.03
N ILE A 36 -2.26 -49.42 -25.78
CA ILE A 36 -3.63 -48.99 -25.44
C ILE A 36 -4.56 -49.62 -26.49
N ILE A 37 -5.57 -50.37 -26.04
CA ILE A 37 -6.63 -50.93 -26.91
C ILE A 37 -7.88 -50.07 -26.75
N PRO A 38 -8.48 -49.51 -27.83
CA PRO A 38 -9.74 -48.79 -27.73
C PRO A 38 -10.92 -49.75 -27.94
N TYR A 39 -11.99 -49.58 -27.16
CA TYR A 39 -13.29 -50.19 -27.45
C TYR A 39 -14.28 -49.08 -27.81
N GLN A 40 -14.81 -49.13 -29.03
CA GLN A 40 -15.87 -48.24 -29.53
C GLN A 40 -17.26 -48.83 -29.23
N TYR A 41 -18.24 -47.97 -28.93
CA TYR A 41 -19.60 -48.10 -29.49
C TYR A 41 -20.30 -46.73 -29.63
N PHE A 42 -20.97 -46.57 -30.76
CA PHE A 42 -21.71 -45.41 -31.27
C PHE A 42 -23.04 -45.14 -30.53
N THR A 43 -23.50 -43.88 -30.43
CA THR A 43 -24.65 -43.34 -31.20
C THR A 43 -24.96 -41.84 -30.94
N LYS A 44 -24.95 -41.07 -32.05
CA LYS A 44 -25.70 -39.85 -32.46
C LYS A 44 -26.39 -38.93 -31.41
N ARG A 45 -25.92 -37.67 -31.33
CA ARG A 45 -26.62 -36.41 -31.74
C ARG A 45 -25.64 -35.21 -31.63
N SER A 46 -25.89 -34.17 -32.43
CA SER A 46 -25.01 -33.04 -32.81
C SER A 46 -25.16 -31.81 -31.87
N PRO A 47 -24.53 -30.65 -32.12
CA PRO A 47 -23.40 -30.14 -31.33
C PRO A 47 -23.70 -28.83 -30.57
N LEU A 48 -23.02 -28.58 -29.45
CA LEU A 48 -22.54 -27.26 -28.96
C LEU A 48 -21.93 -27.44 -27.56
N THR A 49 -20.80 -26.77 -27.34
CA THR A 49 -20.19 -26.38 -26.04
C THR A 49 -19.84 -27.45 -25.00
N MET A 50 -18.62 -28.03 -25.08
CA MET A 50 -17.84 -28.48 -23.90
C MET A 50 -16.33 -28.30 -24.21
N ARG A 51 -15.69 -27.26 -23.65
CA ARG A 51 -15.00 -27.16 -22.35
C ARG A 51 -13.49 -27.46 -22.46
N ARG A 52 -12.69 -26.37 -22.43
CA ARG A 52 -11.21 -26.30 -22.35
C ARG A 52 -10.59 -26.96 -21.09
N TRP A 53 -11.41 -27.45 -20.16
CA TRP A 53 -10.96 -27.95 -18.85
C TRP A 53 -10.36 -29.37 -18.86
N HIS A 54 -10.59 -30.17 -19.90
CA HIS A 54 -10.07 -31.55 -19.96
C HIS A 54 -8.66 -31.67 -20.57
N LEU A 55 -8.16 -30.64 -21.27
CA LEU A 55 -6.80 -30.63 -21.80
C LEU A 55 -5.75 -30.25 -20.74
N SER A 56 -6.08 -29.33 -19.83
CA SER A 56 -5.17 -28.89 -18.76
C SER A 56 -4.93 -30.00 -17.71
N LEU A 57 -5.97 -30.78 -17.37
CA LEU A 57 -5.84 -31.93 -16.47
C LEU A 57 -5.02 -33.08 -17.08
N LEU A 58 -5.07 -33.27 -18.40
CA LEU A 58 -4.26 -34.28 -19.10
C LEU A 58 -2.78 -33.85 -19.18
N PHE A 59 -2.53 -32.55 -19.34
CA PHE A 59 -1.17 -32.00 -19.42
C PHE A 59 -0.47 -32.01 -18.05
N VAL A 60 -1.17 -31.66 -16.97
CA VAL A 60 -0.66 -31.72 -15.60
C VAL A 60 -0.33 -33.17 -15.18
N LEU A 61 -1.16 -34.15 -15.56
CA LEU A 61 -0.90 -35.56 -15.25
C LEU A 61 0.34 -36.12 -15.99
N ILE A 62 0.60 -35.64 -17.21
CA ILE A 62 1.77 -36.05 -18.01
C ILE A 62 3.06 -35.42 -17.46
N VAL A 63 3.02 -34.16 -17.02
CA VAL A 63 4.19 -33.48 -16.43
C VAL A 63 4.59 -34.10 -15.08
N VAL A 64 3.63 -34.48 -14.24
CA VAL A 64 3.90 -35.16 -12.96
C VAL A 64 4.52 -36.55 -13.16
N LEU A 65 4.17 -37.26 -14.23
CA LEU A 65 4.74 -38.59 -14.55
C LEU A 65 6.16 -38.54 -15.16
N VAL A 66 6.54 -37.42 -15.79
CA VAL A 66 7.89 -37.24 -16.37
C VAL A 66 8.92 -36.85 -15.30
N VAL A 67 8.50 -36.13 -14.24
CA VAL A 67 9.38 -35.72 -13.13
C VAL A 67 9.65 -36.86 -12.13
N ALA A 68 8.76 -37.84 -12.04
CA ALA A 68 8.89 -38.97 -11.09
C ALA A 68 9.88 -40.08 -11.50
N CYS A 69 10.56 -39.97 -12.64
CA CYS A 69 11.46 -41.01 -13.18
C CYS A 69 12.93 -40.61 -13.37
N SER A 70 13.38 -39.44 -12.87
CA SER A 70 14.78 -39.00 -12.98
C SER A 70 15.43 -38.78 -11.62
N THR A 71 15.99 -39.85 -11.04
CA THR A 71 16.90 -39.76 -9.88
C THR A 71 18.36 -39.62 -10.34
N PRO A 72 19.12 -38.59 -9.92
CA PRO A 72 20.57 -38.58 -10.05
C PRO A 72 21.24 -39.43 -8.94
N PRO A 73 22.47 -39.94 -9.14
CA PRO A 73 23.11 -40.85 -8.20
C PRO A 73 23.62 -40.15 -6.93
N THR A 74 23.49 -40.83 -5.79
CA THR A 74 23.94 -40.43 -4.44
C THR A 74 25.48 -40.42 -4.31
N PRO A 75 26.11 -39.40 -3.71
CA PRO A 75 27.53 -39.44 -3.39
C PRO A 75 27.82 -40.25 -2.12
N THR A 76 28.98 -40.93 -2.12
CA THR A 76 29.47 -41.85 -1.08
C THR A 76 30.04 -41.08 0.13
N PRO A 77 29.99 -41.60 1.38
CA PRO A 77 30.46 -40.88 2.56
C PRO A 77 31.97 -41.02 2.80
N VAL A 78 32.61 -39.93 3.22
CA VAL A 78 34.02 -39.83 3.66
C VAL A 78 34.09 -40.02 5.19
N PRO A 79 35.08 -40.75 5.76
CA PRO A 79 35.15 -41.01 7.19
C PRO A 79 35.70 -39.83 8.02
N PRO A 80 35.39 -39.74 9.33
CA PRO A 80 35.78 -38.61 10.18
C PRO A 80 37.24 -38.67 10.63
N THR A 81 37.89 -37.50 10.66
CA THR A 81 39.24 -37.29 11.23
C THR A 81 39.12 -36.91 12.72
N ALA A 82 40.09 -37.40 13.50
CA ALA A 82 40.10 -37.45 14.95
C ALA A 82 40.13 -36.10 15.69
N THR A 83 39.47 -36.11 16.85
CA THR A 83 39.38 -35.07 17.88
C THR A 83 40.70 -34.92 18.65
N ALA A 84 41.10 -33.70 18.99
CA ALA A 84 42.16 -33.40 19.96
C ALA A 84 41.55 -32.71 21.20
N GLU A 85 42.01 -33.14 22.38
CA GLU A 85 41.55 -32.77 23.72
C GLU A 85 41.86 -31.31 24.13
N PRO A 86 41.12 -30.72 25.08
CA PRO A 86 41.51 -29.47 25.74
C PRO A 86 42.43 -29.76 26.96
N VAL A 87 43.57 -29.07 27.01
CA VAL A 87 44.51 -29.07 28.14
C VAL A 87 44.16 -27.95 29.11
N ALA A 88 44.05 -28.28 30.40
CA ALA A 88 43.84 -27.34 31.51
C ALA A 88 45.12 -26.56 31.88
N PRO A 89 45.03 -25.29 32.32
CA PRO A 89 46.13 -24.65 33.00
C PRO A 89 46.04 -24.81 34.53
N THR A 90 47.19 -25.16 35.09
CA THR A 90 47.46 -25.41 36.51
C THR A 90 47.79 -24.11 37.24
N ALA A 91 47.41 -24.04 38.52
CA ALA A 91 47.73 -22.97 39.46
C ALA A 91 49.25 -22.73 39.60
N THR A 92 49.66 -21.47 39.85
CA THR A 92 50.95 -21.15 40.48
C THR A 92 50.79 -19.96 41.42
N THR A 93 51.43 -20.10 42.57
CA THR A 93 51.35 -19.32 43.80
C THR A 93 52.20 -18.05 43.81
N SER A 94 51.79 -17.10 44.65
CA SER A 94 52.43 -15.81 44.97
C SER A 94 53.91 -15.89 45.40
N PRO A 95 54.58 -14.74 45.37
CA PRO A 95 55.43 -14.34 46.48
C PRO A 95 55.04 -12.98 47.09
N THR A 96 55.43 -12.86 48.36
CA THR A 96 55.14 -11.84 49.37
C THR A 96 55.77 -10.46 49.13
N GLU A 97 54.94 -9.43 49.30
CA GLU A 97 55.13 -8.15 50.03
C GLU A 97 56.52 -7.47 50.10
N THR A 98 56.57 -6.20 49.70
CA THR A 98 57.38 -5.18 50.39
C THR A 98 56.69 -3.82 50.29
N ALA A 99 56.46 -3.21 51.46
CA ALA A 99 55.76 -1.95 51.66
C ALA A 99 56.55 -0.73 51.19
N VAL A 100 55.86 0.25 50.60
CA VAL A 100 56.26 1.67 50.53
C VAL A 100 55.02 2.54 50.77
N SER A 101 55.21 3.56 51.60
CA SER A 101 54.25 4.43 52.28
C SER A 101 53.40 5.37 51.41
N GLU A 102 52.17 5.61 51.87
CA GLU A 102 51.19 6.61 51.41
C GLU A 102 51.69 8.07 51.40
N PRO A 103 51.14 8.91 50.51
CA PRO A 103 50.79 10.28 50.83
C PRO A 103 49.27 10.41 50.99
N THR A 104 48.89 10.97 52.14
CA THR A 104 47.54 11.40 52.50
C THR A 104 46.98 12.39 51.47
N ASN A 105 45.84 12.07 50.86
CA ASN A 105 44.99 13.07 50.22
C ASN A 105 43.54 12.87 50.63
N THR A 106 42.98 13.98 51.10
CA THR A 106 41.64 14.24 51.61
C THR A 106 40.52 13.50 50.87
N PRO A 107 39.47 12.98 51.56
CA PRO A 107 38.31 12.44 50.88
C PRO A 107 37.62 13.55 50.09
N LEU A 108 37.39 13.31 48.78
CA LEU A 108 36.36 14.04 48.04
C LEU A 108 35.01 13.76 48.70
N PRO A 109 34.08 14.73 48.70
CA PRO A 109 32.72 14.50 49.18
C PRO A 109 32.10 13.33 48.39
N GLU A 110 31.42 12.44 49.12
CA GLU A 110 30.56 11.40 48.54
C GLU A 110 29.64 12.02 47.47
N PRO A 111 29.45 11.36 46.31
CA PRO A 111 28.44 11.80 45.35
C PRO A 111 27.09 11.73 46.04
N THR A 112 26.50 12.91 46.25
CA THR A 112 25.13 13.09 46.71
C THR A 112 24.19 12.29 45.81
N ALA A 113 23.41 11.40 46.45
CA ALA A 113 22.19 10.73 45.98
C ALA A 113 22.02 10.53 44.46
N THR A 114 22.02 9.26 44.02
CA THR A 114 21.33 8.86 42.78
C THR A 114 19.91 9.44 42.83
N PRO A 115 19.48 10.24 41.84
CA PRO A 115 18.13 10.77 41.81
C PRO A 115 17.14 9.59 41.89
N GLU A 116 16.15 9.68 42.78
CA GLU A 116 15.02 8.75 42.78
C GLU A 116 14.39 8.80 41.40
N SER A 117 14.33 7.67 40.69
CA SER A 117 13.67 7.59 39.39
C SER A 117 12.19 7.94 39.59
N ILE A 118 11.75 9.08 39.05
CA ILE A 118 10.33 9.41 38.99
C ILE A 118 9.68 8.39 38.06
N THR A 119 8.90 7.47 38.61
CA THR A 119 8.08 6.54 37.84
C THR A 119 6.67 7.10 37.76
N PHE A 120 6.16 7.31 36.56
CA PHE A 120 4.78 7.71 36.33
C PHE A 120 3.85 6.49 36.47
N GLU A 121 2.68 6.70 37.06
CA GLU A 121 1.63 5.69 37.14
C GLU A 121 0.64 5.96 36.00
N TRP A 122 0.77 5.17 34.93
CA TRP A 122 -0.10 5.27 33.76
C TRP A 122 -1.49 4.67 34.05
N PRO A 123 -2.58 5.25 33.52
CA PRO A 123 -3.91 4.67 33.66
C PRO A 123 -3.95 3.27 33.02
N ALA A 124 -4.80 2.39 33.56
CA ALA A 124 -5.02 1.09 32.92
C ALA A 124 -5.59 1.30 31.50
N PRO A 125 -5.14 0.55 30.48
CA PRO A 125 -5.73 0.61 29.15
C PRO A 125 -7.20 0.19 29.21
N ILE A 126 -8.00 0.69 28.28
CA ILE A 126 -9.38 0.25 28.13
C ILE A 126 -9.50 -1.24 27.80
N GLU A 127 -10.68 -1.79 28.07
CA GLU A 127 -11.04 -3.15 27.67
C GLU A 127 -11.38 -3.20 26.17
N PRO A 128 -11.04 -4.30 25.47
CA PRO A 128 -11.40 -4.48 24.08
C PRO A 128 -12.91 -4.62 23.90
N GLU A 129 -13.41 -4.08 22.79
CA GLU A 129 -14.79 -4.27 22.34
C GLU A 129 -15.04 -5.69 21.80
N GLU A 130 -16.28 -6.16 21.91
CA GLU A 130 -16.72 -7.41 21.26
C GLU A 130 -16.80 -7.25 19.73
N LYS A 131 -16.68 -8.34 18.96
CA LYS A 131 -16.66 -8.30 17.48
C LYS A 131 -17.87 -7.57 16.87
N LEU A 132 -19.07 -7.77 17.43
CA LEU A 132 -20.30 -7.08 17.02
C LEU A 132 -20.77 -6.13 18.14
N SER A 133 -19.85 -5.29 18.64
CA SER A 133 -20.19 -4.31 19.67
C SER A 133 -21.14 -3.24 19.15
N ARG A 134 -22.12 -2.91 19.99
CA ARG A 134 -23.10 -1.83 19.80
C ARG A 134 -23.00 -0.80 20.92
N ASN A 135 -21.86 -0.74 21.58
CA ASN A 135 -21.63 0.27 22.59
C ASN A 135 -21.79 1.67 21.96
N PRO A 136 -22.48 2.61 22.64
CA PRO A 136 -22.63 3.95 22.12
C PRO A 136 -21.27 4.59 21.83
N VAL A 137 -21.21 5.35 20.74
CA VAL A 137 -20.07 6.23 20.44
C VAL A 137 -20.02 7.32 21.50
N THR A 138 -18.87 7.49 22.14
CA THR A 138 -18.62 8.56 23.12
C THR A 138 -18.25 9.88 22.43
N ASP A 139 -18.40 11.00 23.13
CA ASP A 139 -18.00 12.31 22.61
C ASP A 139 -16.49 12.37 22.22
N ALA A 140 -15.64 11.63 22.95
CA ALA A 140 -14.21 11.55 22.67
C ALA A 140 -13.92 10.76 21.39
N GLU A 141 -14.63 9.64 21.17
CA GLU A 141 -14.53 8.84 19.94
C GLU A 141 -15.04 9.65 18.75
N LEU A 142 -16.15 10.39 18.90
CA LEU A 142 -16.68 11.27 17.86
C LEU A 142 -15.66 12.35 17.46
N ALA A 143 -15.10 13.07 18.45
CA ALA A 143 -14.09 14.09 18.20
C ALA A 143 -12.81 13.50 17.54
N ALA A 144 -12.41 12.29 17.94
CA ALA A 144 -11.27 11.59 17.33
C ALA A 144 -11.55 11.23 15.86
N GLY A 145 -12.76 10.75 15.55
CA GLY A 145 -13.20 10.48 14.18
C GLY A 145 -13.21 11.73 13.31
N GLU A 146 -13.74 12.85 13.83
CA GLU A 146 -13.73 14.14 13.14
C GLU A 146 -12.31 14.67 12.91
N ALA A 147 -11.43 14.55 13.90
CA ALA A 147 -10.03 14.99 13.76
C ALA A 147 -9.28 14.18 12.71
N LEU A 148 -9.51 12.86 12.64
CA LEU A 148 -8.94 12.01 11.60
C LEU A 148 -9.52 12.31 10.21
N ALA A 149 -10.84 12.50 10.08
CA ALA A 149 -11.46 12.79 8.78
C ALA A 149 -11.00 14.14 8.18
N ASN A 150 -10.61 15.09 9.03
CA ASN A 150 -10.23 16.45 8.63
C ASN A 150 -8.72 16.70 8.70
N ILE A 151 -7.91 15.67 8.94
CA ILE A 151 -6.48 15.84 9.00
C ILE A 151 -5.95 16.35 7.64
N ARG A 152 -4.98 17.25 7.71
CA ARG A 152 -4.22 17.73 6.55
C ARG A 152 -2.76 17.49 6.85
N TYR A 153 -2.07 16.90 5.88
CA TYR A 153 -0.67 16.59 6.02
C TYR A 153 0.18 17.65 5.34
N PRO A 154 1.34 18.00 5.91
CA PRO A 154 2.26 18.91 5.26
C PRO A 154 2.97 18.21 4.11
N TYR A 155 3.18 18.92 3.00
CA TYR A 155 3.93 18.44 1.84
C TYR A 155 5.40 18.11 2.20
N VAL A 156 5.94 17.08 1.57
CA VAL A 156 7.37 16.72 1.66
C VAL A 156 8.17 17.62 0.70
N ASP A 157 8.99 18.53 1.23
CA ASP A 157 10.03 19.19 0.44
C ASP A 157 11.37 18.49 0.68
N TYR A 158 11.73 17.54 -0.17
CA TYR A 158 12.97 16.77 -0.03
C TYR A 158 14.24 17.63 0.04
N LEU A 159 14.26 18.81 -0.60
CA LEU A 159 15.42 19.70 -0.57
C LEU A 159 15.53 20.40 0.78
N GLN A 160 14.39 20.87 1.28
CA GLN A 160 14.31 21.45 2.61
C GLN A 160 14.66 20.39 3.66
N GLU A 161 14.16 19.17 3.54
CA GLU A 161 14.47 18.07 4.46
C GLU A 161 15.94 17.68 4.46
N ALA A 162 16.57 17.64 3.29
CA ALA A 162 18.00 17.37 3.22
C ALA A 162 18.82 18.40 4.01
N TYR A 163 18.41 19.67 3.97
CA TYR A 163 19.07 20.73 4.73
C TYR A 163 18.75 20.64 6.23
N THR A 164 17.47 20.51 6.60
CA THR A 164 17.04 20.46 8.01
C THR A 164 17.58 19.24 8.74
N HIS A 165 17.73 18.10 8.05
CA HIS A 165 18.36 16.89 8.58
C HIS A 165 19.89 16.87 8.45
N GLN A 166 20.50 17.95 7.96
CA GLN A 166 21.95 18.11 7.82
C GLN A 166 22.60 17.07 6.88
N ILE A 167 21.83 16.53 5.94
CA ILE A 167 22.35 15.72 4.81
C ILE A 167 23.22 16.61 3.93
N VAL A 168 22.77 17.85 3.70
CA VAL A 168 23.52 18.90 3.00
C VAL A 168 23.78 20.09 3.93
N PRO A 169 24.92 20.80 3.78
CA PRO A 169 25.31 21.86 4.71
C PRO A 169 24.58 23.20 4.48
N GLU A 170 23.96 23.39 3.31
CA GLU A 170 23.25 24.60 2.91
C GLU A 170 22.04 24.22 2.02
N PRO A 171 20.99 25.07 1.92
CA PRO A 171 19.86 24.81 1.02
C PRO A 171 20.31 24.62 -0.43
N VAL A 172 19.70 23.65 -1.11
CA VAL A 172 20.04 23.24 -2.48
C VAL A 172 19.03 23.83 -3.46
N ASP A 173 19.51 24.31 -4.62
CA ASP A 173 18.63 24.73 -5.71
C ASP A 173 18.00 23.48 -6.36
N PRO A 174 16.66 23.41 -6.52
CA PRO A 174 16.02 22.33 -7.26
C PRO A 174 16.53 22.20 -8.70
N ILE A 175 17.06 23.27 -9.29
CA ILE A 175 17.55 23.29 -10.67
C ILE A 175 19.07 23.10 -10.67
N VAL A 176 19.51 21.95 -11.18
CA VAL A 176 20.94 21.59 -11.33
C VAL A 176 21.57 22.36 -12.50
N ALA A 177 20.81 22.60 -13.57
CA ALA A 177 21.26 23.38 -14.72
C ALA A 177 20.10 24.11 -15.39
N THR A 178 20.37 25.32 -15.91
CA THR A 178 19.36 26.14 -16.60
C THR A 178 19.37 25.98 -18.12
N GLU A 179 20.37 25.28 -18.66
CA GLU A 179 20.51 24.99 -20.09
C GLU A 179 21.22 23.63 -20.25
N ALA A 180 20.59 22.71 -20.97
CA ALA A 180 21.21 21.44 -21.33
C ALA A 180 22.01 21.52 -22.64
N THR A 181 23.06 20.69 -22.74
CA THR A 181 23.73 20.44 -24.02
C THR A 181 22.96 19.36 -24.77
N PRO A 182 22.45 19.62 -25.99
CA PRO A 182 21.71 18.62 -26.75
C PRO A 182 22.51 17.33 -26.93
N ARG A 183 21.93 16.21 -26.51
CA ARG A 183 22.52 14.87 -26.59
C ARG A 183 22.54 14.36 -28.04
N ARG A 184 23.43 13.41 -28.34
CA ARG A 184 23.59 12.90 -29.72
C ARG A 184 23.55 11.38 -29.78
N GLU A 185 22.88 10.85 -30.79
CA GLU A 185 22.90 9.41 -31.08
C GLU A 185 24.34 8.87 -31.11
N GLY A 186 24.53 7.74 -30.43
CA GLY A 186 25.82 7.10 -30.26
C GLY A 186 26.55 7.45 -28.96
N GLU A 187 26.11 8.49 -28.24
CA GLU A 187 26.56 8.83 -26.89
C GLU A 187 26.30 7.68 -25.91
N VAL A 188 27.21 7.53 -24.95
CA VAL A 188 27.13 6.54 -23.89
C VAL A 188 27.23 7.29 -22.57
N ASP A 189 26.29 7.02 -21.68
CA ASP A 189 26.23 7.58 -20.34
C ASP A 189 25.83 6.50 -19.33
N THR A 190 25.91 6.80 -18.04
CA THR A 190 25.59 5.86 -16.96
C THR A 190 24.41 6.36 -16.15
N PHE A 191 23.46 5.46 -15.89
CA PHE A 191 22.25 5.78 -15.15
C PHE A 191 22.06 4.84 -13.96
N TRP A 192 21.53 5.35 -12.87
CA TRP A 192 21.07 4.58 -11.73
C TRP A 192 19.73 3.92 -12.04
N ILE A 193 19.68 2.60 -11.85
CA ILE A 193 18.48 1.79 -12.09
C ILE A 193 18.15 0.99 -10.85
N LEU A 194 16.91 1.15 -10.36
CA LEU A 194 16.36 0.39 -9.26
C LEU A 194 15.94 -1.01 -9.69
N ASN A 195 16.38 -2.03 -8.93
CA ASN A 195 15.87 -3.39 -9.02
C ASN A 195 14.66 -3.57 -8.10
N ASN A 196 13.47 -3.73 -8.67
CA ASN A 196 12.20 -3.84 -7.94
C ASN A 196 12.12 -5.09 -7.03
N ASP A 197 12.73 -6.20 -7.43
CA ASP A 197 12.63 -7.45 -6.64
C ASP A 197 13.57 -7.44 -5.42
N LYS A 198 14.66 -6.66 -5.49
CA LYS A 198 15.70 -6.61 -4.47
C LYS A 198 15.68 -5.33 -3.65
N ASN A 199 14.99 -4.29 -4.14
CA ASN A 199 15.09 -2.91 -3.66
C ASN A 199 16.55 -2.45 -3.58
N THR A 200 17.30 -2.58 -4.67
CA THR A 200 18.72 -2.17 -4.72
C THR A 200 19.03 -1.40 -5.99
N TRP A 201 19.89 -0.39 -5.88
CA TRP A 201 20.39 0.40 -6.99
C TRP A 201 21.53 -0.29 -7.76
N SER A 202 21.61 0.00 -9.06
CA SER A 202 22.75 -0.38 -9.89
C SER A 202 23.03 0.66 -10.98
N GLU A 203 24.30 0.96 -11.20
CA GLU A 203 24.75 1.74 -12.36
C GLU A 203 24.67 0.89 -13.63
N VAL A 204 24.05 1.44 -14.66
CA VAL A 204 23.89 0.80 -15.96
C VAL A 204 24.42 1.73 -17.03
N GLU A 205 25.44 1.28 -17.76
CA GLU A 205 25.92 1.95 -18.95
C GLU A 205 24.87 1.81 -20.06
N MET A 206 24.39 2.94 -20.58
CA MET A 206 23.39 3.00 -21.64
C MET A 206 23.86 3.84 -22.81
N LYS A 207 23.39 3.49 -23.99
CA LYS A 207 23.68 4.19 -25.23
C LYS A 207 22.44 4.87 -25.79
N LEU A 208 22.57 6.14 -26.14
CA LEU A 208 21.53 6.89 -26.84
C LEU A 208 21.42 6.40 -28.28
N LEU A 209 20.30 5.78 -28.62
CA LEU A 209 20.06 5.22 -29.97
C LEU A 209 18.96 5.94 -30.75
N GLY A 210 18.17 6.80 -30.10
CA GLY A 210 17.13 7.58 -30.75
C GLY A 210 16.89 8.90 -30.06
N VAL A 211 16.65 9.94 -30.85
CA VAL A 211 16.26 11.28 -30.41
C VAL A 211 14.98 11.66 -31.16
N SER A 212 13.89 11.86 -30.43
CA SER A 212 12.61 12.32 -30.98
C SER A 212 12.41 13.82 -30.71
N GLU A 213 11.20 14.35 -30.90
CA GLU A 213 10.91 15.76 -30.63
C GLU A 213 10.90 16.05 -29.13
N HIS A 214 10.40 15.11 -28.33
CA HIS A 214 10.20 15.29 -26.89
C HIS A 214 11.01 14.32 -26.01
N ALA A 215 11.80 13.39 -26.57
CA ALA A 215 12.48 12.38 -25.76
C ALA A 215 13.82 11.86 -26.32
N TYR A 216 14.66 11.40 -25.39
CA TYR A 216 15.88 10.64 -25.64
C TYR A 216 15.67 9.16 -25.27
N PHE A 217 16.10 8.26 -26.17
CA PHE A 217 15.92 6.82 -26.01
C PHE A 217 17.25 6.14 -25.75
N TRP A 218 17.50 5.83 -24.47
CA TRP A 218 18.71 5.21 -23.96
C TRP A 218 18.51 3.72 -23.76
N PHE A 219 19.50 2.90 -24.14
CA PHE A 219 19.41 1.44 -24.07
C PHE A 219 20.64 0.85 -23.40
N ASP A 220 20.45 -0.12 -22.50
CA ASP A 220 21.52 -0.89 -21.85
C ASP A 220 22.52 -1.41 -22.90
N THR A 221 23.82 -1.11 -22.73
CA THR A 221 24.86 -1.50 -23.69
C THR A 221 25.09 -3.01 -23.76
N ALA A 222 24.59 -3.78 -22.80
CA ALA A 222 24.56 -5.24 -22.85
C ALA A 222 23.54 -5.79 -23.86
N ARG A 223 22.69 -4.93 -24.42
CA ARG A 223 21.69 -5.25 -25.45
C ARG A 223 21.90 -4.33 -26.66
N THR A 224 21.44 -4.77 -27.83
CA THR A 224 21.41 -3.92 -29.01
C THR A 224 20.08 -4.14 -29.71
N PRO A 225 19.10 -3.23 -29.54
CA PRO A 225 17.81 -3.36 -30.20
C PRO A 225 17.95 -3.18 -31.72
N ASP A 226 16.99 -3.71 -32.45
CA ASP A 226 16.85 -3.45 -33.88
C ASP A 226 16.59 -1.95 -34.11
N PRO A 227 17.32 -1.26 -35.00
CA PRO A 227 17.06 0.15 -35.32
C PRO A 227 15.59 0.44 -35.71
N GLU A 228 14.91 -0.49 -36.39
CA GLU A 228 13.49 -0.33 -36.72
C GLU A 228 12.61 -0.32 -35.45
N LYS A 229 13.01 -1.07 -34.42
CA LYS A 229 12.33 -1.09 -33.11
C LYS A 229 12.58 0.17 -32.31
N VAL A 230 13.78 0.74 -32.38
CA VAL A 230 14.06 2.06 -31.78
C VAL A 230 13.18 3.12 -32.42
N GLN A 231 13.08 3.15 -33.75
CA GLN A 231 12.19 4.08 -34.46
C GLN A 231 10.71 3.91 -34.07
N ALA A 232 10.26 2.66 -33.90
CA ALA A 232 8.91 2.38 -33.43
C ALA A 232 8.67 2.84 -31.98
N ALA A 233 9.67 2.73 -31.10
CA ALA A 233 9.58 3.23 -29.72
C ALA A 233 9.48 4.76 -29.68
N MET A 234 10.25 5.47 -30.51
CA MET A 234 10.14 6.92 -30.66
C MET A 234 8.75 7.35 -31.12
N ALA A 235 8.25 6.73 -32.20
CA ALA A 235 6.91 7.02 -32.69
C ALA A 235 5.81 6.70 -31.67
N ALA A 236 6.02 5.68 -30.81
CA ALA A 236 5.09 5.35 -29.75
C ALA A 236 5.00 6.48 -28.70
N PHE A 237 6.13 6.99 -28.21
CA PHE A 237 6.12 8.09 -27.23
C PHE A 237 5.49 9.37 -27.81
N GLU A 238 5.89 9.75 -29.02
CA GLU A 238 5.34 10.94 -29.69
C GLU A 238 3.83 10.84 -29.91
N SER A 239 3.28 9.62 -30.00
CA SER A 239 1.84 9.42 -30.11
C SER A 239 1.06 9.51 -28.80
N VAL A 240 1.73 9.43 -27.64
CA VAL A 240 1.09 9.54 -26.31
C VAL A 240 1.28 10.91 -25.67
N TYR A 241 2.34 11.63 -26.04
CA TYR A 241 2.75 12.89 -25.43
C TYR A 241 1.61 13.92 -25.36
N GLU A 242 1.07 14.35 -26.51
CA GLU A 242 0.00 15.36 -26.54
C GLU A 242 -1.34 14.88 -25.95
N PRO A 243 -1.84 13.66 -26.22
CA PRO A 243 -3.08 13.18 -25.61
C PRO A 243 -3.05 13.13 -24.08
N VAL A 244 -1.94 12.67 -23.48
CA VAL A 244 -1.79 12.66 -22.02
C VAL A 244 -1.78 14.09 -21.50
N ARG A 245 -0.99 14.99 -22.12
CA ARG A 245 -0.92 16.40 -21.68
C ARG A 245 -2.28 17.10 -21.76
N ALA A 246 -3.04 16.83 -22.82
CA ALA A 246 -4.36 17.42 -23.03
C ALA A 246 -5.36 17.08 -21.92
N MET A 247 -5.28 15.88 -21.34
CA MET A 247 -6.16 15.46 -20.24
C MET A 247 -5.59 15.84 -18.87
N PHE A 248 -4.31 15.54 -18.63
CA PHE A 248 -3.73 15.49 -17.28
C PHE A 248 -2.81 16.68 -16.95
N GLY A 249 -2.53 17.58 -17.89
CA GLY A 249 -1.70 18.78 -17.64
C GLY A 249 -0.31 18.70 -18.26
N GLU A 250 0.55 19.65 -17.90
CA GLU A 250 1.91 19.71 -18.44
C GLU A 250 2.90 19.19 -17.40
N GLU A 251 3.90 18.45 -17.88
CA GLU A 251 5.05 18.02 -17.12
C GLU A 251 6.03 19.17 -16.85
N ASN A 252 6.96 18.96 -15.91
CA ASN A 252 8.00 19.93 -15.62
C ASN A 252 9.02 20.02 -16.79
N VAL A 253 8.91 21.08 -17.60
CA VAL A 253 9.81 21.35 -18.72
C VAL A 253 10.37 22.77 -18.59
N PRO A 254 11.71 22.96 -18.61
CA PRO A 254 12.76 22.01 -18.97
C PRO A 254 13.36 21.26 -17.78
N GLY A 255 12.62 21.09 -16.68
CA GLY A 255 13.01 20.15 -15.63
C GLY A 255 14.18 20.57 -14.74
N VAL A 256 14.71 19.57 -14.02
CA VAL A 256 15.84 19.67 -13.08
C VAL A 256 17.17 20.05 -13.76
N ASP A 257 17.39 19.65 -15.02
CA ASP A 257 18.65 19.81 -15.75
C ASP A 257 18.61 20.84 -16.89
N GLY A 258 17.44 21.45 -17.12
CA GLY A 258 17.26 22.41 -18.19
C GLY A 258 17.21 21.78 -19.59
N ASP A 259 16.99 20.46 -19.71
CA ASP A 259 16.71 19.78 -20.97
C ASP A 259 15.19 19.60 -21.16
N PRO A 260 14.60 20.05 -22.27
CA PRO A 260 13.18 19.82 -22.52
C PRO A 260 12.83 18.39 -22.94
N HIS A 261 13.81 17.48 -23.09
CA HIS A 261 13.54 16.10 -23.50
C HIS A 261 13.44 15.15 -22.31
N ILE A 262 12.42 14.28 -22.35
CA ILE A 262 12.25 13.21 -21.38
C ILE A 262 13.22 12.06 -21.67
N TYR A 263 13.84 11.51 -20.62
CA TYR A 263 14.77 10.40 -20.71
C TYR A 263 14.02 9.07 -20.60
N ILE A 264 13.89 8.35 -21.70
CA ILE A 264 13.30 7.01 -21.72
C ILE A 264 14.42 5.97 -21.68
N LEU A 265 14.62 5.40 -20.50
CA LEU A 265 15.71 4.48 -20.18
C LEU A 265 15.27 3.03 -20.37
N HIS A 266 16.04 2.23 -21.10
CA HIS A 266 15.73 0.83 -21.41
C HIS A 266 16.75 -0.14 -20.81
N PRO A 267 16.75 -0.36 -19.49
CA PRO A 267 17.58 -1.38 -18.87
C PRO A 267 17.16 -2.80 -19.28
N ALA A 268 18.12 -3.75 -19.27
CA ALA A 268 17.79 -5.16 -19.43
C ALA A 268 16.95 -5.67 -18.24
N GLY A 269 16.12 -6.69 -18.46
CA GLY A 269 15.23 -7.24 -17.41
C GLY A 269 15.99 -7.79 -16.20
N THR A 270 17.27 -8.15 -16.35
CA THR A 270 18.16 -8.56 -15.26
C THR A 270 18.61 -7.43 -14.34
N ARG A 271 18.46 -6.17 -14.77
CA ARG A 271 18.68 -4.97 -13.94
C ARG A 271 17.46 -4.65 -13.11
N LEU A 272 16.27 -4.90 -13.65
CA LEU A 272 14.99 -4.58 -13.04
C LEU A 272 14.47 -5.63 -12.07
N CYS A 273 14.68 -6.91 -12.36
CA CYS A 273 14.15 -8.02 -11.57
C CYS A 273 15.26 -8.99 -11.14
N ASN A 274 14.96 -9.87 -10.19
CA ASN A 274 15.85 -10.93 -9.73
C ASN A 274 15.80 -12.16 -10.66
N VAL A 275 16.16 -11.95 -11.92
CA VAL A 275 16.14 -12.96 -12.99
C VAL A 275 17.53 -13.17 -13.58
N THR A 276 17.76 -14.33 -14.19
CA THR A 276 19.00 -14.63 -14.92
C THR A 276 18.95 -14.10 -16.34
N GLU A 277 20.10 -13.92 -16.99
CA GLU A 277 20.20 -13.50 -18.40
C GLU A 277 19.30 -14.30 -19.36
N GLU A 278 19.32 -15.63 -19.23
CA GLU A 278 18.49 -16.54 -20.04
C GLU A 278 16.98 -16.41 -19.79
N ARG A 279 16.59 -15.72 -18.72
CA ARG A 279 15.21 -15.54 -18.23
C ARG A 279 14.87 -14.06 -18.02
N ALA A 280 15.61 -13.14 -18.63
CA ALA A 280 15.33 -11.71 -18.48
C ALA A 280 13.87 -11.37 -18.84
N PHE A 281 13.32 -12.07 -19.84
CA PHE A 281 11.93 -11.97 -20.29
C PHE A 281 10.87 -12.37 -19.26
N THR A 282 11.25 -12.99 -18.13
CA THR A 282 10.31 -13.33 -17.04
C THR A 282 10.24 -12.26 -15.97
N CYS A 283 10.96 -11.14 -16.12
CA CYS A 283 10.76 -9.96 -15.30
C CYS A 283 9.34 -9.43 -15.53
N SER A 284 8.53 -9.37 -14.47
CA SER A 284 7.13 -8.95 -14.56
C SER A 284 6.95 -7.44 -14.64
N LEU A 285 7.97 -6.67 -14.25
CA LEU A 285 7.95 -5.22 -14.35
C LEU A 285 8.07 -4.80 -15.82
N ILE A 286 7.10 -4.01 -16.29
CA ILE A 286 7.06 -3.52 -17.67
C ILE A 286 7.74 -2.16 -17.79
N GLY A 287 7.41 -1.25 -16.88
CA GLY A 287 8.02 0.06 -16.74
C GLY A 287 7.73 0.62 -15.36
N TYR A 288 8.35 1.75 -15.03
CA TYR A 288 8.01 2.58 -13.87
C TYR A 288 8.51 4.01 -14.07
N PHE A 289 7.81 4.95 -13.44
CA PHE A 289 8.27 6.28 -13.11
C PHE A 289 8.81 6.32 -11.67
N PHE A 290 9.85 7.12 -11.42
CA PHE A 290 10.31 7.37 -10.05
C PHE A 290 10.81 8.81 -9.90
N GLY A 291 10.07 9.61 -9.11
CA GLY A 291 10.30 11.05 -8.93
C GLY A 291 11.67 11.41 -8.37
N VAL A 292 12.33 10.49 -7.64
CA VAL A 292 13.69 10.72 -7.11
C VAL A 292 14.72 11.08 -8.18
N ASN A 293 14.47 10.71 -9.45
CA ASN A 293 15.34 11.07 -10.57
C ASN A 293 15.29 12.57 -10.91
N GLN A 294 14.32 13.32 -10.38
CA GLN A 294 14.19 14.77 -10.58
C GLN A 294 14.78 15.57 -9.40
N ILE A 295 15.37 14.90 -8.41
CA ILE A 295 15.98 15.54 -7.24
C ILE A 295 17.49 15.65 -7.46
N PRO A 296 18.17 16.77 -7.12
CA PRO A 296 19.62 16.89 -7.20
C PRO A 296 20.36 15.74 -6.49
N SER A 297 21.39 15.21 -7.14
CA SER A 297 22.19 14.07 -6.68
C SER A 297 22.95 14.33 -5.38
N VAL A 298 23.18 15.60 -5.03
CA VAL A 298 23.73 16.01 -3.74
C VAL A 298 22.76 15.75 -2.58
N VAL A 299 21.45 15.68 -2.87
CA VAL A 299 20.39 15.35 -1.91
C VAL A 299 20.10 13.84 -1.93
N LEU A 300 19.90 13.26 -3.12
CA LEU A 300 19.70 11.82 -3.30
C LEU A 300 20.75 11.24 -4.24
N ALA A 301 21.74 10.53 -3.69
CA ALA A 301 22.92 10.05 -4.43
C ALA A 301 22.61 9.19 -5.67
N HIS A 302 21.46 8.53 -5.68
CA HIS A 302 21.01 7.64 -6.75
C HIS A 302 20.04 8.31 -7.75
N SER A 303 19.89 9.64 -7.69
CA SER A 303 19.16 10.39 -8.70
C SER A 303 19.89 10.39 -10.03
N ASN A 304 19.13 10.32 -11.12
CA ASN A 304 19.64 10.55 -12.47
C ASN A 304 19.64 12.02 -12.89
N GLU A 305 19.06 12.93 -12.09
CA GLU A 305 18.90 14.37 -12.41
C GLU A 305 18.24 14.60 -13.79
N HIS A 306 17.21 13.82 -14.12
CA HIS A 306 16.44 13.90 -15.36
C HIS A 306 14.97 13.52 -15.14
N GLU A 307 14.05 14.21 -15.81
CA GLU A 307 12.69 13.74 -16.03
C GLU A 307 12.73 12.50 -16.93
N GLY A 308 12.28 11.36 -16.42
CA GLY A 308 12.46 10.11 -17.16
C GLY A 308 11.53 8.98 -16.77
N ILE A 309 11.40 8.04 -17.71
CA ILE A 309 10.59 6.82 -17.60
C ILE A 309 11.52 5.63 -17.83
N ILE A 310 11.39 4.60 -17.00
CA ILE A 310 12.17 3.37 -17.13
C ILE A 310 11.30 2.31 -17.80
N MET A 311 11.78 1.70 -18.88
CA MET A 311 11.08 0.68 -19.66
C MET A 311 11.88 -0.62 -19.75
N ASN A 312 11.26 -1.75 -19.45
CA ASN A 312 11.93 -3.05 -19.52
C ASN A 312 12.22 -3.46 -20.97
N LEU A 313 13.50 -3.48 -21.35
CA LEU A 313 13.94 -3.82 -22.71
C LEU A 313 13.64 -5.27 -23.11
N ASP A 314 13.57 -6.18 -22.13
CA ASP A 314 13.34 -7.61 -22.36
C ASP A 314 11.85 -8.01 -22.20
N SER A 315 10.94 -7.03 -22.01
CA SER A 315 9.51 -7.30 -21.80
C SER A 315 8.86 -7.97 -23.02
N THR A 316 8.22 -9.12 -22.78
CA THR A 316 7.41 -9.79 -23.80
C THR A 316 5.97 -9.27 -23.86
N ALA A 317 5.50 -8.62 -22.79
CA ALA A 317 4.18 -8.01 -22.73
C ALA A 317 4.16 -6.66 -23.46
N ALA A 318 5.28 -5.91 -23.37
CA ALA A 318 5.45 -4.61 -24.01
C ALA A 318 6.75 -4.53 -24.85
N PRO A 319 6.91 -5.33 -25.92
CA PRO A 319 8.06 -5.18 -26.80
C PRO A 319 8.14 -3.76 -27.38
N LEU A 320 9.34 -3.25 -27.64
CA LEU A 320 9.56 -1.90 -28.20
C LEU A 320 8.62 -1.57 -29.37
N GLY A 321 7.91 -0.45 -29.24
CA GLY A 321 6.96 0.07 -30.22
C GLY A 321 5.67 -0.75 -30.39
N SER A 322 5.41 -1.72 -29.53
CA SER A 322 4.15 -2.48 -29.52
C SER A 322 3.01 -1.67 -28.89
N GLU A 323 1.79 -2.23 -28.93
CA GLU A 323 0.62 -1.68 -28.25
C GLU A 323 0.85 -1.57 -26.74
N GLY A 324 1.24 -2.67 -26.09
CA GLY A 324 1.54 -2.69 -24.65
C GLY A 324 2.70 -1.76 -24.25
N TYR A 325 3.66 -1.51 -25.15
CA TYR A 325 4.71 -0.52 -24.89
C TYR A 325 4.17 0.92 -24.88
N ARG A 326 3.26 1.23 -25.80
CA ARG A 326 2.61 2.55 -25.87
C ARG A 326 1.61 2.73 -24.71
N GLU A 327 0.91 1.67 -24.31
CA GLU A 327 0.03 1.62 -23.13
C GLU A 327 0.81 1.98 -21.87
N THR A 328 1.89 1.25 -21.56
CA THR A 328 2.73 1.54 -20.39
C THR A 328 3.41 2.91 -20.46
N LEU A 329 3.85 3.38 -21.63
CA LEU A 329 4.39 4.75 -21.74
C LEU A 329 3.34 5.81 -21.37
N GLY A 330 2.08 5.63 -21.80
CA GLY A 330 1.00 6.54 -21.43
C GLY A 330 0.75 6.56 -19.93
N HIS A 331 0.76 5.38 -19.31
CA HIS A 331 0.64 5.20 -17.86
C HIS A 331 1.74 5.93 -17.09
N GLU A 332 3.01 5.62 -17.38
CA GLU A 332 4.14 6.21 -16.65
C GLU A 332 4.32 7.70 -16.97
N PHE A 333 3.97 8.15 -18.18
CA PHE A 333 4.01 9.57 -18.50
C PHE A 333 2.93 10.36 -17.75
N ARG A 334 1.76 9.77 -17.49
CA ARG A 334 0.77 10.38 -16.59
C ARG A 334 1.36 10.59 -15.20
N HIS A 335 2.08 9.60 -14.64
CA HIS A 335 2.72 9.76 -13.32
C HIS A 335 3.78 10.85 -13.30
N LEU A 336 4.59 10.95 -14.37
CA LEU A 336 5.56 12.03 -14.54
C LEU A 336 4.90 13.41 -14.58
N VAL A 337 3.77 13.55 -15.29
CA VAL A 337 2.98 14.78 -15.34
C VAL A 337 2.38 15.14 -13.97
N GLU A 338 1.81 14.16 -13.25
CA GLU A 338 1.23 14.37 -11.91
C GLU A 338 2.27 14.89 -10.92
N TYR A 339 3.47 14.28 -10.89
CA TYR A 339 4.54 14.62 -9.94
C TYR A 339 4.89 16.11 -9.90
N TRP A 340 4.63 16.86 -10.98
CA TRP A 340 4.89 18.29 -11.03
C TRP A 340 3.90 19.14 -10.22
N TYR A 341 2.64 18.74 -10.11
CA TYR A 341 1.60 19.55 -9.46
C TYR A 341 0.97 18.89 -8.24
N ASP A 342 1.10 17.57 -8.07
CA ASP A 342 0.57 16.84 -6.92
C ASP A 342 1.46 15.64 -6.58
N GLU A 343 2.00 15.62 -5.36
CA GLU A 343 2.73 14.46 -4.82
C GLU A 343 1.96 13.78 -3.66
N GLN A 344 0.81 14.31 -3.26
CA GLN A 344 -0.01 13.85 -2.12
C GLN A 344 -1.30 13.13 -2.55
N GLY A 345 -1.55 12.99 -3.85
CA GLY A 345 -2.72 12.32 -4.40
C GLY A 345 -2.98 10.94 -3.78
N GLU A 346 -4.26 10.64 -3.56
CA GLU A 346 -4.69 9.34 -3.05
C GLU A 346 -4.32 8.23 -4.05
N THR A 347 -3.81 7.09 -3.57
CA THR A 347 -3.26 6.05 -4.46
C THR A 347 -4.28 5.52 -5.48
N TRP A 348 -5.55 5.39 -5.11
CA TRP A 348 -6.61 4.94 -6.03
C TRP A 348 -6.91 5.95 -7.14
N GLU A 349 -6.67 7.23 -6.87
CA GLU A 349 -6.86 8.34 -7.81
C GLU A 349 -5.67 8.44 -8.76
N SER A 350 -4.44 8.44 -8.21
CA SER A 350 -3.19 8.47 -8.98
C SER A 350 -3.07 7.25 -9.92
N GLU A 351 -3.13 6.04 -9.37
CA GLU A 351 -3.03 4.81 -10.19
C GLU A 351 -4.27 4.63 -11.09
N GLY A 352 -5.45 4.99 -10.61
CA GLY A 352 -6.70 4.88 -11.38
C GLY A 352 -6.73 5.79 -12.60
N SER A 353 -6.20 7.01 -12.47
CA SER A 353 -6.10 7.95 -13.59
C SER A 353 -4.91 7.66 -14.52
N ALA A 354 -3.88 6.96 -14.05
CA ALA A 354 -2.85 6.37 -14.92
C ALA A 354 -3.44 5.28 -15.83
N VAL A 355 -4.31 4.41 -15.30
CA VAL A 355 -5.08 3.46 -16.11
C VAL A 355 -6.09 4.18 -17.01
N MET A 356 -6.67 5.30 -16.56
CA MET A 356 -7.52 6.15 -17.42
C MET A 356 -6.73 6.77 -18.60
N ALA A 357 -5.45 7.09 -18.41
CA ALA A 357 -4.60 7.57 -19.50
C ALA A 357 -4.46 6.52 -20.61
N GLU A 358 -4.35 5.25 -20.25
CA GLU A 358 -4.35 4.15 -21.20
C GLU A 358 -5.69 4.06 -21.97
N ASP A 359 -6.81 4.17 -21.27
CA ASP A 359 -8.17 4.18 -21.88
C ASP A 359 -8.35 5.32 -22.87
N ILE A 360 -7.93 6.54 -22.53
CA ILE A 360 -7.98 7.71 -23.41
C ILE A 360 -7.12 7.53 -24.67
N LEU A 361 -5.99 6.82 -24.54
CA LEU A 361 -5.12 6.46 -25.67
C LEU A 361 -5.70 5.31 -26.53
N GLY A 362 -6.84 4.74 -26.13
CA GLY A 362 -7.56 3.69 -26.83
C GLY A 362 -7.17 2.27 -26.44
N PHE A 363 -6.49 2.08 -25.31
CA PHE A 363 -6.17 0.77 -24.75
C PHE A 363 -7.19 0.38 -23.68
N GLY A 364 -7.70 -0.84 -23.72
CA GLY A 364 -8.72 -1.22 -22.74
C GLY A 364 -8.78 -2.69 -22.35
N SER A 365 -8.19 -3.62 -23.12
CA SER A 365 -8.41 -5.04 -22.84
C SER A 365 -7.86 -5.49 -21.48
N LEU A 366 -6.65 -5.03 -21.11
CA LEU A 366 -6.05 -5.37 -19.82
C LEU A 366 -6.78 -4.64 -18.67
N ASN A 367 -7.18 -3.41 -18.91
CA ASN A 367 -7.88 -2.56 -17.94
C ASN A 367 -9.26 -3.14 -17.59
N ILE A 368 -9.95 -3.71 -18.59
CA ILE A 368 -11.19 -4.46 -18.37
C ILE A 368 -10.93 -5.77 -17.64
N ASP A 369 -9.85 -6.50 -17.93
CA ASP A 369 -9.49 -7.70 -17.16
C ASP A 369 -9.25 -7.37 -15.67
N PHE A 370 -8.57 -6.25 -15.37
CA PHE A 370 -8.34 -5.76 -14.01
C PHE A 370 -9.64 -5.28 -13.35
N ALA A 371 -10.47 -4.53 -14.07
CA ALA A 371 -11.81 -4.15 -13.62
C ALA A 371 -12.63 -5.39 -13.23
N ASN A 372 -12.58 -6.45 -14.04
CA ASN A 372 -13.32 -7.68 -13.78
C ASN A 372 -12.78 -8.49 -12.58
N LEU A 373 -11.49 -8.33 -12.21
CA LEU A 373 -10.98 -8.86 -10.94
C LEU A 373 -11.62 -8.15 -9.74
N PHE A 374 -11.76 -6.82 -9.81
CA PHE A 374 -12.48 -6.05 -8.80
C PHE A 374 -13.98 -6.38 -8.79
N MET A 375 -14.63 -6.46 -9.95
CA MET A 375 -16.06 -6.79 -10.04
C MET A 375 -16.38 -8.16 -9.46
N ALA A 376 -15.44 -9.13 -9.51
CA ALA A 376 -15.65 -10.45 -8.93
C ALA A 376 -15.71 -10.45 -7.38
N ASP A 377 -15.03 -9.51 -6.73
CA ASP A 377 -14.93 -9.37 -5.28
C ASP A 377 -14.82 -7.88 -4.89
N PRO A 378 -15.96 -7.16 -4.79
CA PRO A 378 -15.96 -5.71 -4.57
C PRO A 378 -15.69 -5.30 -3.11
N ASP A 379 -15.45 -6.26 -2.20
CA ASP A 379 -15.00 -5.97 -0.83
C ASP A 379 -13.50 -5.63 -0.82
N ILE A 380 -13.14 -4.57 -1.55
CA ILE A 380 -11.81 -3.98 -1.63
C ILE A 380 -11.93 -2.52 -1.20
N GLN A 381 -11.16 -2.15 -0.18
CA GLN A 381 -11.19 -0.79 0.38
C GLN A 381 -10.58 0.21 -0.58
N LEU A 382 -11.38 1.20 -1.00
CA LEU A 382 -10.97 2.22 -1.98
C LEU A 382 -9.76 3.04 -1.51
N ASN A 383 -9.81 3.55 -0.27
CA ASN A 383 -8.75 4.39 0.28
C ASN A 383 -7.63 3.57 0.94
N ALA A 384 -7.29 2.41 0.39
CA ALA A 384 -6.16 1.58 0.80
C ALA A 384 -5.57 0.85 -0.40
N TRP A 385 -4.30 0.47 -0.32
CA TRP A 385 -3.63 -0.26 -1.39
C TRP A 385 -2.93 -1.51 -0.86
N ALA A 386 -3.30 -2.68 -1.38
CA ALA A 386 -2.64 -3.94 -1.08
C ALA A 386 -1.67 -4.33 -2.21
N GLU A 387 -0.43 -4.62 -1.82
CA GLU A 387 0.57 -5.16 -2.73
C GLU A 387 0.34 -6.65 -3.08
N GLY A 388 1.03 -7.14 -4.11
CA GLY A 388 1.01 -8.54 -4.50
C GLY A 388 -0.24 -8.91 -5.30
N SER A 389 -0.88 -10.04 -4.96
CA SER A 389 -1.96 -10.62 -5.77
C SER A 389 -3.23 -9.77 -5.87
N LEU A 390 -3.39 -8.78 -5.00
CA LEU A 390 -4.55 -7.87 -5.00
C LEU A 390 -4.30 -6.57 -5.79
N SER A 391 -3.05 -6.26 -6.15
CA SER A 391 -2.72 -5.00 -6.83
C SER A 391 -3.49 -4.82 -8.14
N ALA A 392 -3.63 -5.88 -8.96
CA ALA A 392 -4.41 -5.81 -10.19
C ALA A 392 -5.89 -5.46 -9.96
N ALA A 393 -6.49 -5.93 -8.86
CA ALA A 393 -7.87 -5.58 -8.53
C ALA A 393 -7.98 -4.13 -8.03
N HIS A 394 -6.97 -3.61 -7.34
CA HIS A 394 -6.91 -2.18 -6.98
C HIS A 394 -6.76 -1.27 -8.21
N TYR A 395 -5.92 -1.64 -9.19
CA TYR A 395 -5.88 -0.95 -10.49
C TYR A 395 -7.25 -0.95 -11.17
N GLY A 396 -7.93 -2.11 -11.19
CA GLY A 396 -9.29 -2.23 -11.70
C GLY A 396 -10.30 -1.35 -10.96
N GLN A 397 -10.23 -1.31 -9.63
CA GLN A 397 -11.09 -0.46 -8.79
C GLN A 397 -10.88 1.02 -9.09
N GLY A 398 -9.63 1.49 -9.06
CA GLY A 398 -9.25 2.88 -9.36
C GLY A 398 -9.67 3.29 -10.77
N TYR A 399 -9.49 2.40 -11.75
CA TYR A 399 -9.95 2.64 -13.12
C TYR A 399 -11.47 2.80 -13.21
N VAL A 400 -12.25 1.88 -12.62
CA VAL A 400 -13.71 1.88 -12.75
C VAL A 400 -14.33 3.12 -12.09
N ILE A 401 -13.82 3.59 -10.94
CA ILE A 401 -14.31 4.84 -10.33
C ILE A 401 -13.90 6.08 -11.14
N ASN A 402 -12.68 6.15 -11.66
CA ASN A 402 -12.24 7.25 -12.52
C ASN A 402 -13.09 7.33 -13.80
N ARG A 403 -13.34 6.17 -14.42
CA ARG A 403 -14.22 6.06 -15.59
C ARG A 403 -15.65 6.47 -15.26
N TYR A 404 -16.18 6.09 -14.09
CA TYR A 404 -17.50 6.53 -13.64
C TYR A 404 -17.60 8.05 -13.50
N ILE A 405 -16.60 8.69 -12.88
CA ILE A 405 -16.54 10.15 -12.73
C ILE A 405 -16.47 10.83 -14.10
N PHE A 406 -15.61 10.31 -14.99
CA PHE A 406 -15.49 10.77 -16.37
C PHE A 406 -16.83 10.70 -17.13
N ASP A 407 -17.52 9.56 -17.09
CA ASP A 407 -18.78 9.38 -17.81
C ASP A 407 -19.93 10.18 -17.18
N ARG A 408 -19.96 10.30 -15.85
CA ARG A 408 -21.02 11.01 -15.12
C ARG A 408 -20.96 12.52 -15.30
N PHE A 409 -19.77 13.11 -15.28
CA PHE A 409 -19.59 14.56 -15.26
C PHE A 409 -18.98 15.13 -16.55
N GLY A 410 -18.40 14.28 -17.39
CA GLY A 410 -17.80 14.64 -18.67
C GLY A 410 -16.29 14.91 -18.59
N PRO A 411 -15.62 14.93 -19.76
CA PRO A 411 -14.17 15.03 -19.86
C PRO A 411 -13.60 16.34 -19.32
N GLU A 412 -14.31 17.46 -19.47
CA GLU A 412 -13.84 18.76 -18.97
C GLU A 412 -13.83 18.82 -17.44
N PHE A 413 -14.87 18.24 -16.80
CA PHE A 413 -14.92 18.11 -15.35
C PHE A 413 -13.79 17.19 -14.88
N TYR A 414 -13.67 16.01 -15.48
CA TYR A 414 -12.66 15.03 -15.08
C TYR A 414 -11.24 15.57 -15.22
N SER A 415 -10.91 16.22 -16.36
CA SER A 415 -9.62 16.87 -16.54
C SER A 415 -9.35 17.90 -15.44
N ALA A 416 -10.31 18.75 -15.12
CA ALA A 416 -10.10 19.76 -14.09
C ALA A 416 -9.95 19.16 -12.68
N TRP A 417 -10.72 18.13 -12.35
CA TRP A 417 -10.66 17.44 -11.06
C TRP A 417 -9.36 16.66 -10.86
N VAL A 418 -8.93 15.86 -11.85
CA VAL A 418 -7.74 14.99 -11.72
C VAL A 418 -6.41 15.77 -11.62
N LYS A 419 -6.46 17.09 -11.83
CA LYS A 419 -5.33 18.02 -11.65
C LYS A 419 -5.41 18.81 -10.34
N ASP A 420 -6.48 18.62 -9.58
CA ASP A 420 -6.67 19.30 -8.31
C ASP A 420 -5.79 18.64 -7.25
N PRO A 421 -4.97 19.40 -6.50
CA PRO A 421 -4.06 18.83 -5.50
C PRO A 421 -4.81 18.32 -4.25
N ASP A 422 -6.07 18.70 -4.04
CA ASP A 422 -6.88 18.13 -2.97
C ASP A 422 -7.44 16.78 -3.43
N GLY A 423 -6.78 15.71 -3.00
CA GLY A 423 -7.14 14.34 -3.37
C GLY A 423 -8.29 13.71 -2.57
N GLY A 424 -8.75 12.56 -3.06
CA GLY A 424 -9.68 11.70 -2.33
C GLY A 424 -11.13 12.17 -2.34
N LEU A 425 -11.98 11.49 -1.55
CA LEU A 425 -13.42 11.82 -1.51
C LEU A 425 -13.69 13.20 -0.89
N GLN A 426 -12.81 13.69 -0.02
CA GLN A 426 -12.92 15.04 0.54
C GLN A 426 -12.57 16.08 -0.52
N GLY A 427 -11.44 15.92 -1.23
CA GLY A 427 -11.08 16.78 -2.35
C GLY A 427 -12.13 16.81 -3.45
N LEU A 428 -12.68 15.65 -3.83
CA LEU A 428 -13.83 15.58 -4.75
C LEU A 428 -15.06 16.34 -4.22
N SER A 429 -15.32 16.32 -2.91
CA SER A 429 -16.43 17.09 -2.31
C SER A 429 -16.22 18.60 -2.46
N GLU A 430 -14.99 19.06 -2.20
CA GLU A 430 -14.60 20.46 -2.31
C GLU A 430 -14.70 20.90 -3.78
N PHE A 431 -14.14 20.12 -4.70
CA PHE A 431 -14.21 20.38 -6.14
C PHE A 431 -15.65 20.39 -6.68
N LEU A 432 -16.51 19.45 -6.28
CA LEU A 432 -17.93 19.42 -6.65
C LEU A 432 -18.67 20.69 -6.20
N ALA A 433 -18.42 21.13 -4.96
CA ALA A 433 -19.01 22.34 -4.41
C ALA A 433 -18.56 23.59 -5.19
N GLU A 434 -17.28 23.67 -5.58
CA GLU A 434 -16.75 24.74 -6.40
C GLU A 434 -17.37 24.80 -7.80
N GLN A 435 -17.63 23.64 -8.41
CA GLN A 435 -18.34 23.53 -9.68
C GLN A 435 -19.87 23.74 -9.54
N GLY A 436 -20.37 23.96 -8.32
CA GLY A 436 -21.77 24.29 -8.02
C GLY A 436 -22.70 23.08 -7.96
N PHE A 437 -22.17 21.87 -7.78
CA PHE A 437 -22.95 20.68 -7.48
C PHE A 437 -23.36 20.65 -6.01
N ASP A 438 -24.58 20.19 -5.74
CA ASP A 438 -25.08 19.88 -4.40
C ASP A 438 -24.85 18.39 -4.13
N LEU A 439 -23.59 17.97 -4.19
CA LEU A 439 -23.12 16.59 -4.01
C LEU A 439 -21.80 16.60 -3.25
N THR A 440 -21.59 15.57 -2.45
CA THR A 440 -20.29 15.25 -1.83
C THR A 440 -19.62 14.09 -2.58
N GLY A 441 -18.32 13.90 -2.35
CA GLY A 441 -17.59 12.72 -2.82
C GLY A 441 -18.18 11.41 -2.26
N MET A 442 -18.73 11.42 -1.03
CA MET A 442 -19.45 10.28 -0.49
C MET A 442 -20.74 9.97 -1.27
N ASP A 443 -21.48 10.99 -1.73
CA ASP A 443 -22.66 10.78 -2.58
C ASP A 443 -22.27 10.17 -3.92
N VAL A 444 -21.18 10.65 -4.54
CA VAL A 444 -20.65 10.08 -5.79
C VAL A 444 -20.18 8.64 -5.59
N TRP A 445 -19.50 8.34 -4.48
CA TRP A 445 -19.08 6.99 -4.14
C TRP A 445 -20.27 6.04 -3.95
N LEU A 446 -21.32 6.43 -3.22
CA LEU A 446 -22.52 5.60 -3.05
C LEU A 446 -23.27 5.37 -4.36
N ASP A 447 -23.35 6.38 -5.21
CA ASP A 447 -23.93 6.26 -6.54
C ASP A 447 -23.10 5.36 -7.45
N TRP A 448 -21.77 5.42 -7.34
CA TRP A 448 -20.86 4.52 -8.04
C TRP A 448 -21.08 3.06 -7.62
N LEU A 449 -21.14 2.75 -6.32
CA LEU A 449 -21.47 1.40 -5.84
C LEU A 449 -22.79 0.89 -6.43
N THR A 450 -23.78 1.78 -6.54
CA THR A 450 -25.08 1.48 -7.13
C THR A 450 -24.97 1.24 -8.65
N ALA A 451 -24.14 2.01 -9.34
CA ALA A 451 -23.84 1.83 -10.76
C ALA A 451 -23.18 0.47 -11.03
N LEU A 452 -22.27 0.00 -10.18
CA LEU A 452 -21.65 -1.32 -10.30
C LEU A 452 -22.70 -2.44 -10.33
N VAL A 453 -23.77 -2.33 -9.54
CA VAL A 453 -24.87 -3.32 -9.51
C VAL A 453 -25.83 -3.17 -10.69
N LEU A 454 -26.02 -1.96 -11.22
CA LEU A 454 -27.08 -1.66 -12.20
C LEU A 454 -26.60 -1.46 -13.64
N HIS A 455 -25.31 -1.40 -13.91
CA HIS A 455 -24.78 -1.00 -15.22
C HIS A 455 -25.25 -1.89 -16.38
N ASP A 456 -25.55 -3.17 -16.13
CA ASP A 456 -26.03 -4.12 -17.13
C ASP A 456 -27.55 -4.07 -17.34
N ASN A 457 -28.27 -3.27 -16.53
CA ASN A 457 -29.71 -3.08 -16.67
C ASN A 457 -30.03 -1.99 -17.71
N PRO A 458 -30.69 -2.33 -18.84
CA PRO A 458 -30.98 -1.37 -19.91
C PRO A 458 -31.96 -0.26 -19.51
N ASN A 459 -32.69 -0.44 -18.40
CA ASN A 459 -33.62 0.53 -17.85
C ASN A 459 -33.03 1.33 -16.68
N ALA A 460 -31.75 1.12 -16.32
CA ALA A 460 -31.10 1.90 -15.27
C ALA A 460 -31.09 3.39 -15.65
N PRO A 461 -31.35 4.31 -14.68
CA PRO A 461 -31.11 5.73 -14.83
C PRO A 461 -29.69 6.05 -15.32
N GLU A 462 -29.53 7.16 -16.04
CA GLU A 462 -28.24 7.57 -16.63
C GLU A 462 -27.12 7.70 -15.59
N ILE A 463 -27.44 8.13 -14.37
CA ILE A 463 -26.48 8.27 -13.26
C ILE A 463 -25.84 6.94 -12.81
N TYR A 464 -26.39 5.80 -13.23
CA TYR A 464 -25.91 4.45 -12.88
C TYR A 464 -25.34 3.70 -14.08
N ARG A 465 -25.05 4.42 -15.17
CA ARG A 465 -24.46 3.84 -16.38
C ARG A 465 -23.01 4.26 -16.52
N PHE A 466 -22.24 3.39 -17.14
CA PHE A 466 -20.97 3.75 -17.77
C PHE A 466 -21.24 4.14 -19.22
N GLY A 467 -20.30 4.86 -19.83
CA GLY A 467 -20.39 5.29 -21.22
C GLY A 467 -20.56 4.13 -22.19
N GLU A 468 -20.89 4.44 -23.46
CA GLU A 468 -20.96 3.43 -24.51
C GLU A 468 -19.61 2.68 -24.59
N ASP A 469 -19.67 1.34 -24.74
CA ASP A 469 -18.50 0.46 -24.87
C ASP A 469 -17.58 0.29 -23.63
N PHE A 470 -18.16 0.22 -22.41
CA PHE A 470 -17.44 -0.20 -21.19
C PHE A 470 -17.85 -1.61 -20.71
N PRO A 471 -17.26 -2.70 -21.24
CA PRO A 471 -17.76 -4.06 -21.07
C PRO A 471 -17.20 -4.74 -19.80
N ILE A 472 -17.55 -4.23 -18.62
CA ILE A 472 -17.26 -4.90 -17.36
C ILE A 472 -18.28 -6.03 -17.06
N ASP A 473 -17.85 -7.03 -16.30
CA ASP A 473 -18.70 -8.13 -15.87
C ASP A 473 -19.71 -7.68 -14.79
N PRO A 474 -20.87 -8.35 -14.66
CA PRO A 474 -21.78 -8.14 -13.53
C PRO A 474 -21.05 -8.32 -12.20
N VAL A 475 -21.34 -7.44 -11.25
CA VAL A 475 -20.72 -7.47 -9.93
C VAL A 475 -21.01 -8.78 -9.18
N GLY A 476 -20.01 -9.29 -8.47
CA GLY A 476 -20.12 -10.43 -7.58
C GLY A 476 -21.14 -10.16 -6.48
N TYR A 477 -22.01 -11.14 -6.22
CA TYR A 477 -23.01 -11.05 -5.17
C TYR A 477 -23.26 -12.40 -4.49
N THR A 478 -23.73 -12.34 -3.24
CA THR A 478 -24.20 -13.51 -2.50
C THR A 478 -25.71 -13.70 -2.66
N THR A 479 -26.13 -14.87 -3.13
CA THR A 479 -27.57 -15.18 -3.26
C THR A 479 -28.20 -15.59 -1.92
N ILE A 480 -29.27 -14.90 -1.55
CA ILE A 480 -30.11 -15.16 -0.38
C ILE A 480 -31.43 -15.79 -0.83
N ALA A 481 -31.60 -17.08 -0.53
CA ALA A 481 -32.81 -17.84 -0.78
C ALA A 481 -33.05 -18.83 0.36
N GLY A 482 -34.29 -19.30 0.50
CA GLY A 482 -34.69 -20.24 1.56
C GLY A 482 -34.76 -19.56 2.93
N PHE A 483 -35.92 -19.00 3.24
CA PHE A 483 -36.14 -18.18 4.44
C PHE A 483 -36.81 -18.99 5.56
N PRO A 484 -36.54 -18.69 6.85
CA PRO A 484 -35.69 -17.61 7.35
C PRO A 484 -34.19 -17.90 7.17
N LYS A 485 -33.37 -16.85 7.08
CA LYS A 485 -31.91 -16.95 6.95
C LYS A 485 -31.23 -15.84 7.75
N THR A 486 -30.15 -16.19 8.45
CA THR A 486 -29.27 -15.24 9.14
C THR A 486 -27.92 -15.23 8.45
N ILE A 487 -27.37 -14.04 8.26
CA ILE A 487 -26.04 -13.79 7.72
C ILE A 487 -25.23 -13.07 8.78
N GLU A 488 -24.00 -13.52 8.98
CA GLU A 488 -22.96 -12.87 9.80
C GLU A 488 -21.78 -12.65 8.86
N ASP A 489 -21.37 -11.40 8.70
CA ASP A 489 -20.33 -11.01 7.74
C ASP A 489 -19.55 -9.78 8.27
N ASP A 490 -18.52 -9.40 7.52
CA ASP A 490 -17.86 -8.11 7.68
C ASP A 490 -17.50 -7.52 6.31
N VAL A 491 -17.47 -6.20 6.22
CA VAL A 491 -17.13 -5.45 4.99
C VAL A 491 -16.00 -4.48 5.29
N LYS A 492 -15.04 -4.31 4.38
CA LYS A 492 -13.98 -3.31 4.54
C LYS A 492 -14.56 -1.90 4.46
N GLN A 493 -13.85 -0.94 5.07
CA GLN A 493 -14.24 0.46 4.95
C GLN A 493 -14.12 0.90 3.49
N TYR A 494 -15.00 1.77 3.03
CA TYR A 494 -15.04 2.26 1.65
C TYR A 494 -15.07 1.13 0.60
N ALA A 495 -15.70 0.02 0.94
CA ALA A 495 -15.97 -1.14 0.09
C ALA A 495 -17.45 -1.55 0.18
N MET A 496 -17.86 -2.62 -0.51
CA MET A 496 -19.23 -3.11 -0.44
C MET A 496 -19.36 -4.63 -0.49
N ASP A 497 -20.40 -5.12 0.16
CA ASP A 497 -21.00 -6.43 -0.07
C ASP A 497 -22.31 -6.28 -0.83
N VAL A 498 -22.58 -7.22 -1.74
CA VAL A 498 -23.82 -7.26 -2.52
C VAL A 498 -24.58 -8.55 -2.25
N TYR A 499 -25.83 -8.43 -1.81
CA TYR A 499 -26.72 -9.56 -1.59
C TYR A 499 -27.90 -9.53 -2.55
N ARG A 500 -28.09 -10.60 -3.32
CA ARG A 500 -29.26 -10.79 -4.18
C ARG A 500 -30.30 -11.66 -3.50
N PHE A 501 -31.47 -11.12 -3.22
CA PHE A 501 -32.60 -11.86 -2.68
C PHE A 501 -33.38 -12.52 -3.81
N ASN A 502 -33.74 -13.79 -3.61
CA ASN A 502 -34.66 -14.51 -4.50
C ASN A 502 -35.87 -15.00 -3.69
N SER A 503 -37.01 -14.30 -3.83
CA SER A 503 -38.26 -14.64 -3.14
C SER A 503 -39.47 -14.27 -3.98
N ALA A 504 -40.51 -15.12 -3.95
CA ALA A 504 -41.82 -14.83 -4.55
C ALA A 504 -42.81 -14.18 -3.56
N GLN A 505 -42.33 -13.85 -2.35
CA GLN A 505 -43.09 -13.20 -1.29
C GLN A 505 -42.23 -12.08 -0.71
N ASP A 506 -42.90 -11.04 -0.21
CA ASP A 506 -42.26 -9.95 0.51
C ASP A 506 -41.41 -10.47 1.68
N LEU A 507 -40.30 -9.78 1.94
CA LEU A 507 -39.34 -10.12 2.99
C LEU A 507 -39.30 -9.00 4.03
N THR A 508 -38.95 -9.37 5.27
CA THR A 508 -38.54 -8.42 6.31
C THR A 508 -37.09 -8.73 6.67
N VAL A 509 -36.26 -7.70 6.66
CA VAL A 509 -34.83 -7.74 7.01
C VAL A 509 -34.62 -6.99 8.32
N SER A 510 -33.90 -7.60 9.26
CA SER A 510 -33.41 -6.96 10.49
C SER A 510 -31.90 -6.91 10.43
N PHE A 511 -31.33 -5.71 10.28
CA PHE A 511 -29.90 -5.45 10.17
C PHE A 511 -29.32 -4.96 11.50
N THR A 512 -28.08 -5.34 11.78
CA THR A 512 -27.30 -4.85 12.92
C THR A 512 -25.82 -4.77 12.54
N GLY A 513 -25.26 -3.57 12.59
CA GLY A 513 -23.83 -3.30 12.40
C GLY A 513 -23.14 -2.87 13.69
N THR A 514 -21.81 -2.92 13.68
CA THR A 514 -20.95 -2.29 14.70
C THR A 514 -21.07 -0.76 14.67
N THR A 515 -21.03 -0.11 15.83
CA THR A 515 -21.14 1.38 15.95
C THR A 515 -19.81 2.11 15.83
N LYS A 516 -18.71 1.40 16.06
CA LYS A 516 -17.35 1.95 16.06
C LYS A 516 -16.34 0.88 15.65
N THR A 517 -15.18 1.33 15.17
CA THR A 517 -14.09 0.47 14.69
C THR A 517 -12.74 0.94 15.24
N SER A 518 -11.77 0.03 15.33
CA SER A 518 -10.44 0.39 15.83
C SER A 518 -9.66 1.17 14.77
N VAL A 519 -8.89 2.19 15.19
CA VAL A 519 -8.09 3.00 14.26
C VAL A 519 -6.94 2.18 13.66
N ILE A 520 -6.21 1.44 14.51
CA ILE A 520 -4.97 0.73 14.14
C ILE A 520 -4.98 -0.77 14.51
N GLY A 521 -6.14 -1.30 14.91
CA GLY A 521 -6.27 -2.69 15.35
C GLY A 521 -5.52 -3.01 16.66
N ARG A 522 -5.18 -1.98 17.44
CA ARG A 522 -4.50 -2.07 18.73
C ARG A 522 -5.15 -1.11 19.72
N LEU A 523 -5.21 -1.55 20.97
CA LEU A 523 -5.56 -0.67 22.08
C LEU A 523 -4.34 0.17 22.46
N PRO A 524 -4.57 1.38 23.01
CA PRO A 524 -3.54 2.17 23.70
C PRO A 524 -2.79 1.34 24.75
N VAL A 525 -1.55 1.72 25.05
CA VAL A 525 -0.79 1.08 26.15
C VAL A 525 -1.38 1.50 27.49
N SER A 526 -1.82 2.75 27.59
CA SER A 526 -2.51 3.29 28.75
C SER A 526 -3.78 4.05 28.33
N GLY A 527 -4.76 4.14 29.23
CA GLY A 527 -5.94 4.96 28.99
C GLY A 527 -6.77 4.58 27.75
N GLN A 528 -7.25 5.60 27.04
CA GLN A 528 -8.16 5.55 25.90
C GLN A 528 -7.54 6.07 24.60
N SER A 529 -6.47 6.86 24.69
CA SER A 529 -5.97 7.68 23.59
C SER A 529 -4.49 7.41 23.29
N PHE A 530 -4.07 7.73 22.07
CA PHE A 530 -2.66 7.75 21.66
C PHE A 530 -2.46 8.79 20.55
N TRP A 531 -1.22 9.17 20.32
CA TRP A 531 -0.83 9.97 19.16
C TRP A 531 -0.64 9.08 17.93
N TYR A 532 -1.16 9.51 16.79
CA TYR A 532 -1.13 8.76 15.53
C TYR A 532 -0.72 9.65 14.37
N SER A 533 0.26 9.21 13.57
CA SER A 533 0.77 9.94 12.41
C SER A 533 -0.10 9.80 11.16
N GLY A 534 -1.05 8.87 11.15
CA GLY A 534 -1.78 8.54 9.93
C GLY A 534 -1.01 7.66 8.94
N ARG A 535 -1.70 7.33 7.84
CA ARG A 535 -1.18 6.57 6.70
C ARG A 535 -1.08 7.54 5.53
N VAL A 536 0.13 7.84 5.07
CA VAL A 536 0.36 8.90 4.09
C VAL A 536 1.50 8.59 3.15
N SER A 537 1.30 8.99 1.91
CA SER A 537 2.29 9.00 0.83
C SER A 537 2.48 10.46 0.40
N GLY A 538 3.72 10.93 0.23
CA GLY A 538 4.04 12.30 -0.16
C GLY A 538 3.87 13.37 0.94
N ALA A 539 3.82 13.01 2.23
CA ALA A 539 3.61 13.98 3.31
C ALA A 539 4.53 13.76 4.53
N LEU A 540 4.79 14.78 5.37
CA LEU A 540 5.69 14.67 6.54
C LEU A 540 5.01 14.96 7.88
N PRO A 541 4.26 14.01 8.47
CA PRO A 541 3.64 14.22 9.77
C PRO A 541 4.69 14.50 10.86
N ARG A 542 4.57 15.63 11.58
CA ARG A 542 5.46 16.05 12.68
C ARG A 542 4.70 16.30 13.97
N LEU A 543 5.30 15.87 15.08
CA LEU A 543 4.84 16.17 16.44
C LEU A 543 6.00 16.74 17.24
N THR A 544 5.98 18.05 17.51
CA THR A 544 7.13 18.80 18.04
C THR A 544 6.83 19.45 19.40
N ARG A 545 7.82 19.48 20.31
CA ARG A 545 7.71 20.19 21.60
C ARG A 545 9.05 20.65 22.17
N GLU A 546 9.05 21.81 22.84
CA GLU A 546 10.20 22.32 23.62
C GLU A 546 10.27 21.70 25.02
N PHE A 547 11.48 21.31 25.42
CA PHE A 547 11.83 20.86 26.76
C PHE A 547 12.98 21.68 27.35
N ASP A 548 12.83 22.10 28.62
CA ASP A 548 13.85 22.82 29.36
C ASP A 548 14.68 21.87 30.23
N LEU A 549 15.87 21.50 29.76
CA LEU A 549 16.81 20.65 30.49
C LEU A 549 17.88 21.45 31.24
N THR A 550 17.73 22.79 31.36
CA THR A 550 18.74 23.66 32.01
C THR A 550 18.94 23.35 33.49
N GLY A 551 17.93 22.75 34.13
CA GLY A 551 17.94 22.40 35.55
C GLY A 551 18.52 21.02 35.90
N VAL A 552 18.88 20.20 34.91
CA VAL A 552 19.30 18.80 35.11
C VAL A 552 20.68 18.54 34.50
N SER A 553 21.40 17.55 35.04
CA SER A 553 22.72 17.11 34.53
C SER A 553 22.66 15.86 33.64
N SER A 554 21.50 15.22 33.58
CA SER A 554 21.17 14.06 32.76
C SER A 554 19.67 14.07 32.53
N ALA A 555 19.23 13.53 31.40
CA ALA A 555 17.81 13.42 31.06
C ALA A 555 17.60 12.19 30.17
N THR A 556 16.41 11.61 30.25
CA THR A 556 16.03 10.42 29.48
C THR A 556 14.67 10.63 28.85
N LEU A 557 14.54 10.37 27.55
CA LEU A 557 13.23 10.30 26.89
C LEU A 557 12.73 8.85 26.93
N GLN A 558 11.51 8.66 27.41
CA GLN A 558 10.80 7.38 27.43
C GLN A 558 9.50 7.53 26.65
N TYR A 559 9.08 6.50 25.92
CA TYR A 559 7.79 6.46 25.24
C TYR A 559 7.44 5.03 24.83
N SER A 560 6.15 4.75 24.72
CA SER A 560 5.63 3.57 24.05
C SER A 560 5.41 3.87 22.57
N THR A 561 5.75 2.95 21.68
CA THR A 561 5.46 3.10 20.25
C THR A 561 4.99 1.82 19.58
N PHE A 562 4.09 1.98 18.61
CA PHE A 562 3.70 0.96 17.65
C PHE A 562 3.83 1.54 16.25
N TYR A 563 4.41 0.76 15.33
CA TYR A 563 4.56 1.18 13.96
C TYR A 563 4.41 0.00 13.02
N LYS A 564 3.98 0.31 11.80
CA LYS A 564 4.11 -0.54 10.63
C LYS A 564 4.33 0.39 9.43
N PHE A 565 5.45 0.18 8.77
CA PHE A 565 5.92 0.87 7.58
C PHE A 565 6.18 -0.12 6.45
N SER A 566 6.07 0.35 5.20
CA SER A 566 6.57 -0.34 4.02
C SER A 566 8.08 -0.56 4.16
N ASN A 567 8.51 -1.77 3.81
CA ASN A 567 9.93 -2.09 3.88
C ASN A 567 10.69 -1.35 2.77
N ALA A 568 11.82 -0.73 3.10
CA ALA A 568 12.65 0.08 2.22
C ALA A 568 12.12 1.46 1.79
N PHE A 569 10.84 1.75 2.02
CA PHE A 569 10.23 3.02 1.59
C PHE A 569 9.69 3.88 2.73
N GLY A 570 9.33 3.28 3.88
CA GLY A 570 8.72 4.00 5.00
C GLY A 570 9.58 4.01 6.25
N PHE A 571 9.67 5.18 6.87
CA PHE A 571 10.54 5.45 8.01
C PHE A 571 9.88 6.36 9.07
N GLY A 572 10.11 6.05 10.35
CA GLY A 572 9.77 6.90 11.48
C GLY A 572 11.01 7.34 12.26
N TYR A 573 11.05 8.59 12.72
CA TYR A 573 12.20 9.20 13.36
C TYR A 573 11.85 9.83 14.71
N VAL A 574 12.87 9.92 15.57
CA VAL A 574 12.86 10.82 16.73
C VAL A 574 14.05 11.75 16.59
N LEU A 575 13.78 13.04 16.63
CA LEU A 575 14.72 14.09 16.28
C LEU A 575 14.86 15.08 17.42
N VAL A 576 16.03 15.71 17.52
CA VAL A 576 16.30 16.80 18.47
C VAL A 576 16.86 18.01 17.73
N SER A 577 16.43 19.20 18.17
CA SER A 577 17.00 20.47 17.72
C SER A 577 17.47 21.30 18.92
N THR A 578 18.60 22.00 18.73
CA THR A 578 19.20 22.90 19.73
C THR A 578 19.28 24.35 19.25
N ASP A 579 18.80 24.63 18.05
CA ASP A 579 18.86 25.93 17.36
C ASP A 579 17.47 26.51 17.08
N GLY A 580 16.44 26.00 17.77
CA GLY A 580 15.07 26.50 17.61
C GLY A 580 14.32 25.91 16.42
N GLY A 581 14.77 24.76 15.91
CA GLY A 581 14.11 24.01 14.84
C GLY A 581 14.68 24.29 13.44
N GLU A 582 15.80 25.01 13.35
CA GLU A 582 16.48 25.26 12.08
C GLU A 582 17.13 23.97 11.55
N THR A 583 17.75 23.18 12.44
CA THR A 583 18.30 21.86 12.11
C THR A 583 17.90 20.79 13.13
N TRP A 584 17.86 19.55 12.66
CA TRP A 584 17.44 18.37 13.40
C TRP A 584 18.51 17.29 13.34
N THR A 585 18.71 16.61 14.46
CA THR A 585 19.63 15.47 14.57
C THR A 585 18.84 14.25 15.02
N GLY A 586 19.06 13.11 14.34
CA GLY A 586 18.47 11.83 14.71
C GLY A 586 18.92 11.37 16.10
N LEU A 587 17.95 11.06 16.96
CA LEU A 587 18.17 10.40 18.23
C LEU A 587 18.19 8.88 18.05
N VAL A 588 18.85 8.18 18.96
CA VAL A 588 19.08 6.74 18.86
C VAL A 588 18.34 5.99 19.97
N GLY A 589 17.34 5.21 19.59
CA GLY A 589 16.65 4.23 20.44
C GLY A 589 17.24 2.81 20.31
N GLU A 590 16.96 1.98 21.31
CA GLU A 590 17.40 0.58 21.38
C GLU A 590 16.73 -0.27 20.28
N ASN A 591 15.45 -0.01 20.00
CA ASN A 591 14.68 -0.82 19.04
C ASN A 591 14.69 -0.26 17.61
N MET A 592 15.37 0.87 17.38
CA MET A 592 15.56 1.43 16.04
C MET A 592 16.44 0.52 15.17
N ARG A 593 16.33 0.69 13.86
CA ARG A 593 17.11 0.01 12.81
C ARG A 593 18.12 0.98 12.21
N GLY A 594 18.67 0.66 11.03
CA GLY A 594 19.66 1.48 10.32
C GLY A 594 21.13 1.09 10.52
N ASP A 595 21.41 0.08 11.35
CA ASP A 595 22.75 -0.50 11.54
C ASP A 595 23.20 -1.48 10.44
N GLU A 596 22.27 -1.89 9.57
CA GLU A 596 22.51 -2.81 8.46
C GLU A 596 21.95 -2.21 7.17
N PRO A 597 22.67 -2.28 6.03
CA PRO A 597 22.20 -1.72 4.75
C PRO A 597 20.86 -2.30 4.27
N GLN A 598 20.44 -3.46 4.79
CA GLN A 598 19.17 -4.07 4.43
C GLN A 598 17.96 -3.36 5.07
N HIS A 599 18.19 -2.51 6.07
CA HIS A 599 17.13 -1.73 6.72
C HIS A 599 16.73 -0.49 5.91
N ASP A 600 17.64 0.04 5.09
CA ASP A 600 17.38 1.09 4.11
C ASP A 600 18.18 0.79 2.83
N PRO A 601 17.71 -0.18 2.02
CA PRO A 601 18.45 -0.62 0.85
C PRO A 601 18.34 0.35 -0.32
N LEU A 602 17.50 1.39 -0.20
CA LEU A 602 17.34 2.46 -1.19
C LEU A 602 18.12 3.73 -0.83
N GLU A 603 18.68 3.81 0.39
CA GLU A 603 19.39 4.98 0.93
C GLU A 603 18.50 6.23 0.94
N LEU A 604 17.25 6.07 1.39
CA LEU A 604 16.23 7.12 1.47
C LEU A 604 16.01 7.63 2.91
N ALA A 605 16.54 6.96 3.92
CA ALA A 605 16.34 7.36 5.30
C ALA A 605 17.05 8.69 5.61
N LEU A 606 16.36 9.58 6.34
CA LEU A 606 16.87 10.92 6.67
C LEU A 606 17.87 10.94 7.82
N THR A 607 18.04 9.81 8.52
CA THR A 607 18.95 9.68 9.66
C THR A 607 19.55 8.28 9.72
N ASP A 608 20.65 8.10 10.48
CA ASP A 608 21.29 6.79 10.65
C ASP A 608 20.43 5.76 11.41
N ARG A 609 19.43 6.21 12.18
CA ARG A 609 18.64 5.36 13.09
C ARG A 609 17.17 5.72 13.01
N PHE A 610 16.35 4.73 12.65
CA PHE A 610 14.94 4.93 12.30
C PHE A 610 14.10 3.69 12.59
N TYR A 611 12.79 3.86 12.62
CA TYR A 611 11.81 2.78 12.59
C TYR A 611 11.44 2.47 11.14
N THR A 612 11.34 1.18 10.80
CA THR A 612 10.87 0.72 9.48
C THR A 612 10.30 -0.70 9.62
N SER A 613 9.62 -1.21 8.60
CA SER A 613 8.89 -2.49 8.66
C SER A 613 7.88 -2.48 9.82
N VAL A 614 7.67 -3.60 10.51
CA VAL A 614 6.72 -3.72 11.63
C VAL A 614 7.43 -3.72 12.98
N SER A 615 6.80 -3.11 13.98
CA SER A 615 7.19 -3.22 15.38
C SER A 615 7.42 -4.68 15.80
N PRO A 616 8.43 -4.98 16.64
CA PRO A 616 8.76 -6.33 17.08
C PRO A 616 7.54 -7.11 17.60
N GLY A 617 7.22 -8.21 16.92
CA GLY A 617 6.08 -9.06 17.27
C GLY A 617 4.70 -8.44 17.01
N GLY A 618 4.62 -7.31 16.31
CA GLY A 618 3.39 -6.59 15.99
C GLY A 618 2.71 -6.00 17.22
N LYS A 619 3.50 -5.49 18.17
CA LYS A 619 3.05 -4.99 19.48
C LYS A 619 3.67 -3.62 19.76
N TRP A 620 3.05 -2.89 20.68
CA TRP A 620 3.69 -1.75 21.32
C TRP A 620 5.02 -2.16 21.96
N ILE A 621 6.02 -1.32 21.80
CA ILE A 621 7.34 -1.44 22.41
C ILE A 621 7.62 -0.21 23.26
N GLU A 622 8.35 -0.40 24.35
CA GLU A 622 8.89 0.69 25.15
C GLU A 622 10.25 1.09 24.58
N GLU A 623 10.46 2.39 24.39
CA GLU A 623 11.72 2.96 23.95
C GLU A 623 12.33 3.83 25.05
N THR A 624 13.66 3.89 25.08
CA THR A 624 14.41 4.78 25.95
C THR A 624 15.55 5.40 25.16
N ILE A 625 15.66 6.73 25.20
CA ILE A 625 16.70 7.51 24.52
C ILE A 625 17.44 8.37 25.54
N ASP A 626 18.77 8.33 25.50
CA ASP A 626 19.61 9.19 26.34
C ASP A 626 19.62 10.64 25.82
N LEU A 627 19.12 11.57 26.63
CA LEU A 627 19.16 13.01 26.36
C LEU A 627 20.26 13.71 27.17
N THR A 628 21.09 12.99 27.92
CA THR A 628 22.20 13.55 28.70
C THR A 628 23.14 14.46 27.89
N PRO A 629 23.45 14.20 26.61
CA PRO A 629 24.24 15.13 25.79
C PRO A 629 23.64 16.53 25.67
N TYR A 630 22.32 16.68 25.89
CA TYR A 630 21.57 17.91 25.80
C TYR A 630 21.19 18.52 27.16
N ALA A 631 21.66 17.95 28.27
CA ALA A 631 21.44 18.48 29.60
C ALA A 631 22.08 19.87 29.76
N GLY A 632 21.44 20.77 30.52
CA GLY A 632 21.93 22.14 30.74
C GLY A 632 21.47 23.17 29.70
N GLN A 633 20.63 22.80 28.73
CA GLN A 633 20.06 23.69 27.71
C GLN A 633 18.58 23.38 27.43
N LYS A 634 17.95 24.22 26.60
CA LYS A 634 16.62 23.95 26.04
C LYS A 634 16.77 23.22 24.72
N ILE A 635 15.86 22.31 24.44
CA ILE A 635 15.82 21.54 23.19
C ILE A 635 14.40 21.46 22.64
N LEU A 636 14.27 21.24 21.34
CA LEU A 636 13.04 20.70 20.76
C LEU A 636 13.22 19.20 20.54
N ILE A 637 12.17 18.43 20.80
CA ILE A 637 12.06 17.03 20.38
C ILE A 637 10.94 16.94 19.35
N ARG A 638 11.15 16.15 18.29
CA ARG A 638 10.18 15.89 17.25
C ARG A 638 10.05 14.40 16.97
N PHE A 639 8.83 13.92 16.86
CA PHE A 639 8.52 12.65 16.22
C PHE A 639 8.07 12.93 14.79
N GLU A 640 8.64 12.21 13.83
CA GLU A 640 8.39 12.44 12.41
C GLU A 640 8.21 11.12 11.66
N SER A 641 7.40 11.14 10.62
CA SER A 641 7.29 10.06 9.63
C SER A 641 7.70 10.62 8.27
N ASP A 642 8.44 9.85 7.47
CA ASP A 642 8.87 10.25 6.11
C ASP A 642 7.72 10.33 5.09
N GLY A 643 6.61 9.68 5.45
CA GLY A 643 5.34 9.62 4.75
C GLY A 643 5.46 9.26 3.29
N ASN A 644 6.30 8.26 3.01
CA ASN A 644 6.27 7.46 1.80
C ASN A 644 5.62 6.08 2.08
N ASP A 645 4.74 6.02 3.09
CA ASP A 645 4.17 4.77 3.57
C ASP A 645 2.66 4.67 3.40
N ARG A 646 2.26 3.73 2.54
CA ARG A 646 0.86 3.35 2.32
C ARG A 646 0.35 2.36 3.37
N SER A 647 1.18 1.97 4.33
CA SER A 647 0.83 1.04 5.40
C SER A 647 0.23 1.79 6.61
N LEU A 648 0.50 1.40 7.86
CA LEU A 648 -0.20 1.95 9.03
C LEU A 648 0.40 3.28 9.51
N GLY A 649 1.68 3.51 9.28
CA GLY A 649 2.42 4.61 9.89
C GLY A 649 2.80 4.34 11.35
N PHE A 650 2.73 5.39 12.17
CA PHE A 650 3.39 5.51 13.47
C PHE A 650 2.39 5.89 14.58
N ALA A 651 2.51 5.27 15.74
CA ALA A 651 1.72 5.60 16.92
C ALA A 651 2.61 5.72 18.17
N LEU A 652 2.25 6.65 19.06
CA LEU A 652 3.00 6.97 20.28
C LEU A 652 2.05 7.09 21.49
N ASP A 653 2.51 6.64 22.63
CA ASP A 653 1.82 6.73 23.91
C ASP A 653 2.87 6.86 25.04
N ASN A 654 2.47 7.27 26.24
CA ASN A 654 3.30 7.33 27.45
C ASN A 654 4.64 8.08 27.28
N ILE A 655 4.65 9.23 26.61
CA ILE A 655 5.87 10.02 26.37
C ILE A 655 6.28 10.71 27.68
N ALA A 656 7.52 10.53 28.13
CA ALA A 656 7.99 11.07 29.41
C ALA A 656 9.45 11.49 29.40
N ILE A 657 9.76 12.53 30.21
CA ILE A 657 11.12 12.89 30.61
C ILE A 657 11.12 13.00 32.14
N PRO A 658 11.39 11.89 32.86
CA PRO A 658 11.27 11.81 34.30
C PRO A 658 12.08 12.86 35.06
N GLU A 659 13.30 13.19 34.60
CA GLU A 659 14.23 14.09 35.31
C GLU A 659 13.71 15.53 35.42
N ILE A 660 12.77 15.93 34.55
CA ILE A 660 12.08 17.22 34.61
C ILE A 660 10.60 17.09 35.00
N GLY A 661 10.14 15.87 35.30
CA GLY A 661 8.76 15.58 35.68
C GLY A 661 7.74 15.72 34.55
N PHE A 662 8.16 15.60 33.29
CA PHE A 662 7.25 15.63 32.13
C PHE A 662 6.69 14.24 31.82
N PHE A 663 5.39 14.17 31.53
CA PHE A 663 4.70 12.99 31.02
C PHE A 663 3.51 13.40 30.14
N ASP A 664 3.16 12.57 29.15
CA ASP A 664 2.03 12.69 28.25
C ASP A 664 1.52 11.28 27.87
N ASP A 665 0.33 10.94 28.34
CA ASP A 665 -0.40 9.70 28.04
C ASP A 665 -1.45 9.89 26.92
N ALA A 666 -1.38 11.00 26.18
CA ALA A 666 -2.32 11.38 25.13
C ALA A 666 -3.79 11.55 25.59
N GLU A 667 -4.08 11.59 26.90
CA GLU A 667 -5.45 11.81 27.39
C GLU A 667 -5.83 13.29 27.44
N SER A 668 -4.85 14.19 27.40
CA SER A 668 -5.06 15.63 27.45
C SER A 668 -4.03 16.39 26.61
N ASP A 669 -4.25 17.69 26.43
CA ASP A 669 -3.32 18.49 25.64
C ASP A 669 -2.13 18.88 26.51
N MET A 670 -0.97 18.30 26.17
CA MET A 670 0.28 18.57 26.85
C MET A 670 1.12 19.64 26.14
N GLY A 671 0.61 20.28 25.09
CA GLY A 671 1.23 21.40 24.38
C GLY A 671 2.20 20.99 23.28
N TRP A 672 1.92 19.89 22.59
CA TRP A 672 2.62 19.53 21.36
C TRP A 672 2.14 20.39 20.20
N GLU A 673 3.07 20.81 19.34
CA GLU A 673 2.76 21.34 18.02
C GLU A 673 2.60 20.15 17.07
N SER A 674 1.40 19.99 16.52
CA SER A 674 1.09 18.91 15.60
C SER A 674 0.92 19.43 14.18
N GLU A 675 1.63 18.81 13.25
CA GLU A 675 1.48 18.96 11.81
C GLU A 675 1.19 17.57 11.24
N GLY A 676 -0.09 17.21 11.03
CA GLY A 676 -0.46 15.88 10.52
C GLY A 676 -0.42 14.73 11.56
N TRP A 677 -0.16 15.00 12.84
CA TRP A 677 -0.42 14.01 13.90
C TRP A 677 -1.79 14.25 14.56
N VAL A 678 -2.49 13.18 14.94
CA VAL A 678 -3.76 13.28 15.66
C VAL A 678 -3.66 12.56 16.98
N ARG A 679 -4.12 13.21 18.03
CA ARG A 679 -4.45 12.55 19.28
C ARG A 679 -5.81 11.89 19.13
N THR A 680 -5.81 10.57 18.99
CA THR A 680 -7.00 9.78 18.68
C THR A 680 -7.28 8.77 19.77
N THR A 681 -8.53 8.34 19.88
CA THR A 681 -8.91 7.23 20.76
C THR A 681 -8.71 5.89 20.05
N ALA A 682 -8.74 4.79 20.80
CA ALA A 682 -8.61 3.44 20.24
C ALA A 682 -9.67 3.12 19.16
N TYR A 683 -10.85 3.71 19.30
CA TYR A 683 -12.02 3.46 18.48
C TYR A 683 -12.57 4.76 17.91
N ILE A 684 -13.08 4.72 16.69
CA ILE A 684 -13.74 5.85 16.05
C ILE A 684 -15.13 5.46 15.55
N PRO A 685 -16.05 6.42 15.40
CA PRO A 685 -17.37 6.18 14.84
C PRO A 685 -17.25 5.47 13.49
N GLN A 686 -18.16 4.54 13.25
CA GLN A 686 -18.28 3.85 11.98
C GLN A 686 -19.72 3.95 11.49
N THR A 687 -19.87 4.25 10.21
CA THR A 687 -21.17 4.36 9.55
C THR A 687 -21.37 3.20 8.59
N PHE A 688 -22.56 2.61 8.59
CA PHE A 688 -23.01 1.70 7.55
C PHE A 688 -23.93 2.44 6.56
N HIS A 689 -23.79 2.12 5.28
CA HIS A 689 -24.60 2.63 4.20
C HIS A 689 -25.35 1.47 3.56
N LEU A 690 -26.69 1.50 3.66
CA LEU A 690 -27.55 0.45 3.13
C LEU A 690 -28.38 0.99 1.96
N ARG A 691 -28.22 0.38 0.78
CA ARG A 691 -29.05 0.69 -0.40
C ARG A 691 -29.80 -0.56 -0.86
N LEU A 692 -31.12 -0.47 -0.90
CA LEU A 692 -31.99 -1.50 -1.46
C LEU A 692 -32.36 -1.15 -2.90
N ILE A 693 -32.17 -2.10 -3.79
CA ILE A 693 -32.55 -2.03 -5.20
C ILE A 693 -33.67 -3.05 -5.42
N THR A 694 -34.83 -2.55 -5.80
CA THR A 694 -35.97 -3.36 -6.27
C THR A 694 -36.27 -3.02 -7.72
N PHE A 695 -37.16 -3.77 -8.37
CA PHE A 695 -37.57 -3.51 -9.75
C PHE A 695 -39.08 -3.35 -9.84
N ASP A 696 -39.55 -2.41 -10.65
CA ASP A 696 -40.97 -2.31 -10.97
C ASP A 696 -41.40 -3.37 -12.00
N GLU A 697 -42.70 -3.42 -12.37
CA GLU A 697 -43.20 -4.37 -13.38
C GLU A 697 -42.54 -4.21 -14.77
N GLY A 698 -41.95 -3.05 -15.06
CA GLY A 698 -41.22 -2.76 -16.29
C GLY A 698 -39.75 -3.13 -16.23
N GLY A 699 -39.25 -3.60 -15.08
CA GLY A 699 -37.82 -3.88 -14.85
C GLY A 699 -36.99 -2.62 -14.64
N VAL A 700 -37.62 -1.47 -14.33
CA VAL A 700 -36.93 -0.23 -13.96
C VAL A 700 -36.45 -0.37 -12.52
N PRO A 701 -35.16 -0.16 -12.23
CA PRO A 701 -34.66 -0.22 -10.86
C PRO A 701 -35.19 0.94 -10.02
N VAL A 702 -35.56 0.64 -8.78
CA VAL A 702 -35.93 1.58 -7.73
C VAL A 702 -34.91 1.44 -6.61
N VAL A 703 -34.08 2.47 -6.45
CA VAL A 703 -33.03 2.55 -5.42
C VAL A 703 -33.58 3.27 -4.21
N THR A 704 -33.41 2.69 -3.02
CA THR A 704 -33.88 3.25 -1.75
C THR A 704 -32.73 3.22 -0.74
N ASP A 705 -32.32 4.39 -0.24
CA ASP A 705 -31.46 4.48 0.94
C ASP A 705 -32.24 4.04 2.17
N LEU A 706 -31.64 3.14 2.96
CA LEU A 706 -32.24 2.59 4.16
C LEU A 706 -31.60 3.26 5.38
N PRO A 707 -32.29 4.21 6.04
CA PRO A 707 -31.73 4.89 7.19
C PRO A 707 -31.54 3.91 8.35
N LEU A 708 -30.42 4.06 9.05
CA LEU A 708 -30.09 3.33 10.25
C LEU A 708 -30.42 4.16 11.50
N ASN A 709 -30.70 3.47 12.61
CA ASN A 709 -30.70 4.08 13.93
C ASN A 709 -29.27 4.45 14.34
N GLU A 710 -29.12 5.30 15.37
CA GLU A 710 -27.82 5.72 15.93
C GLU A 710 -26.93 4.53 16.37
N ASP A 711 -27.52 3.37 16.63
CA ASP A 711 -26.81 2.14 17.01
C ASP A 711 -26.55 1.18 15.83
N ASN A 712 -26.59 1.69 14.60
CA ASN A 712 -26.42 0.96 13.33
C ASN A 712 -27.37 -0.24 13.18
N THR A 713 -28.61 -0.09 13.65
CA THR A 713 -29.68 -1.07 13.41
C THR A 713 -30.74 -0.55 12.46
N ALA A 714 -31.38 -1.45 11.71
CA ALA A 714 -32.57 -1.14 10.94
C ALA A 714 -33.47 -2.37 10.79
N VAL A 715 -34.77 -2.13 10.67
CA VAL A 715 -35.74 -3.14 10.23
C VAL A 715 -36.51 -2.56 9.07
N PHE A 716 -36.48 -3.24 7.93
CA PHE A 716 -37.13 -2.79 6.70
C PHE A 716 -37.73 -3.96 5.94
N ASP A 717 -38.65 -3.63 5.05
CA ASP A 717 -39.37 -4.60 4.24
C ASP A 717 -38.93 -4.49 2.77
N ILE A 718 -38.75 -5.64 2.12
CA ILE A 718 -38.60 -5.74 0.68
C ILE A 718 -39.97 -6.13 0.13
N THR A 719 -40.66 -5.15 -0.45
CA THR A 719 -42.04 -5.30 -0.92
C THR A 719 -42.15 -5.37 -2.43
N GLY A 720 -43.24 -5.97 -2.93
CA GLY A 720 -43.49 -6.06 -4.38
C GLY A 720 -42.82 -7.28 -5.02
N LEU A 721 -42.34 -8.22 -4.19
CA LEU A 721 -41.75 -9.46 -4.66
C LEU A 721 -42.86 -10.44 -5.06
N THR A 722 -42.78 -10.96 -6.28
CA THR A 722 -43.77 -11.89 -6.86
C THR A 722 -43.06 -12.97 -7.67
N GLU A 723 -43.79 -13.98 -8.16
CA GLU A 723 -43.20 -14.99 -9.06
C GLU A 723 -42.57 -14.40 -10.34
N ASN A 724 -43.04 -13.24 -10.80
CA ASN A 724 -42.54 -12.57 -12.02
C ASN A 724 -41.58 -11.40 -11.72
N ASN A 725 -41.38 -11.07 -10.46
CA ASN A 725 -40.50 -10.01 -9.97
C ASN A 725 -39.93 -10.46 -8.62
N ASN A 726 -39.06 -11.46 -8.65
CA ASN A 726 -38.62 -12.19 -7.46
C ASN A 726 -37.24 -11.74 -6.96
N GLU A 727 -36.73 -10.61 -7.46
CA GLU A 727 -35.34 -10.19 -7.26
C GLU A 727 -35.25 -8.81 -6.63
N ALA A 728 -34.34 -8.69 -5.67
CA ALA A 728 -33.90 -7.43 -5.10
C ALA A 728 -32.41 -7.54 -4.73
N PHE A 729 -31.71 -6.42 -4.69
CA PHE A 729 -30.33 -6.35 -4.23
C PHE A 729 -30.22 -5.46 -3.00
N LEU A 730 -29.44 -5.89 -1.99
CA LEU A 730 -29.01 -5.03 -0.89
C LEU A 730 -27.50 -4.82 -1.04
N ILE A 731 -27.10 -3.57 -1.14
CA ILE A 731 -25.72 -3.13 -0.97
C ILE A 731 -25.53 -2.84 0.51
N VAL A 732 -24.52 -3.47 1.11
CA VAL A 732 -24.03 -3.16 2.46
C VAL A 732 -22.64 -2.60 2.31
N ALA A 733 -22.45 -1.34 2.68
CA ALA A 733 -21.15 -0.67 2.65
C ALA A 733 -20.85 -0.03 4.01
N ALA A 734 -19.59 0.23 4.32
CA ALA A 734 -19.18 0.89 5.55
C ALA A 734 -18.13 1.98 5.30
N SER A 735 -18.03 2.94 6.20
CA SER A 735 -16.99 3.98 6.14
C SER A 735 -16.55 4.44 7.53
N ALA A 736 -15.24 4.54 7.72
CA ALA A 736 -14.59 5.18 8.87
C ALA A 736 -13.20 5.67 8.43
N PRO A 737 -12.78 6.89 8.84
CA PRO A 737 -11.53 7.49 8.36
C PRO A 737 -10.28 6.75 8.87
N HIS A 738 -9.23 6.71 8.04
CA HIS A 738 -7.87 6.26 8.38
C HIS A 738 -7.67 4.84 8.96
N THR A 739 -8.71 4.01 9.06
CA THR A 739 -8.62 2.61 9.50
C THR A 739 -8.57 1.61 8.33
N LEU A 740 -7.99 0.43 8.59
CA LEU A 740 -7.98 -0.75 7.71
C LEU A 740 -8.80 -1.92 8.29
N GLU A 741 -9.47 -1.70 9.42
CA GLU A 741 -10.25 -2.71 10.11
C GLU A 741 -11.65 -2.84 9.49
N SER A 742 -12.10 -4.07 9.25
CA SER A 742 -13.42 -4.35 8.69
C SER A 742 -14.56 -3.99 9.66
N ALA A 743 -15.70 -3.63 9.09
CA ALA A 743 -16.96 -3.35 9.75
C ALA A 743 -17.79 -4.63 9.87
N ALA A 744 -17.91 -5.18 11.08
CA ALA A 744 -18.74 -6.38 11.30
C ALA A 744 -20.24 -6.06 11.35
N TYR A 745 -21.05 -6.94 10.74
CA TYR A 745 -22.50 -6.85 10.75
C TYR A 745 -23.20 -8.21 10.70
N THR A 746 -24.50 -8.20 10.97
CA THR A 746 -25.39 -9.33 10.79
C THR A 746 -26.73 -8.86 10.26
N PHE A 747 -27.41 -9.69 9.48
CA PHE A 747 -28.82 -9.49 9.22
C PHE A 747 -29.62 -10.79 9.19
N GLU A 748 -30.86 -10.72 9.67
CA GLU A 748 -31.85 -11.79 9.60
C GLU A 748 -32.91 -11.44 8.56
N VAL A 749 -33.31 -12.42 7.76
CA VAL A 749 -34.30 -12.28 6.70
C VAL A 749 -35.41 -13.29 6.91
N THR A 750 -36.65 -12.82 6.92
CA THR A 750 -37.85 -13.65 7.09
C THR A 750 -38.88 -13.35 6.00
N GLN A 751 -39.74 -14.32 5.68
CA GLN A 751 -40.90 -14.09 4.81
C GLN A 751 -42.04 -13.47 5.61
N LYS A 752 -42.75 -12.54 4.97
CA LYS A 752 -43.97 -11.92 5.53
C LYS A 752 -45.20 -12.82 5.48
#